data_AF-D6SPR5-F1
#
_entry.id   AF-D6SPR5-F1
#
_cell.length_a   1.000
_cell.length_b   1.000
_cell.length_c   1.000
_cell.angle_alpha   90.00
_cell.angle_beta   90.00
_cell.angle_gamma   90.00
#
_symmetry.space_group_name_H-M   'P 1'
#
loop_
_entity.id
_entity.type
_entity.pdbx_description
1 polymer ?
#
loop_
_entity_poly.entity_id
_entity_poly.type
_entity_poly.pdbx_seq_one_letter_code
_entity_poly.pdbx_strand_id
1 'polypeptide(L)'
;MPALTINSAYRALQSCRLCFLICLFVVLSGILYPAFAQNQAHELRSGWYPDEPYQMQAGTGTAAEVTGLDIQIARELFEQTGHRVTFEPMSWAEILEGLKTGETDFLMGAYYEEAREEFAYFSKPYRTERNEIYYHKSIDKLSSLNSVQELLQFLQSEELRIAVIEGHAYGSEEFRKLMQDPPPNLELITSQGYEENLHLVVEGRVDLFVANPIIMDRLTARSQASGLVQKLGIKSQEIPVHILFSKKSISRGQLEEFNSILQDMQEQGRISTLHRDFVLPAYLSITTGQTWFAVLNLLGIAAFCTSGVLLARKERYNLFGALVLATLPAIGGGVLRDLFLGVDQVFVLETPAYFLVAIAIVLAGFAIIRYYDFIHDRSGTLAKKIDAFIENRLGSVFDRLFKFFDAWAVASFTVIGVGVALEMRAEPLWLWGPAMAVLTSSGGVILRDIVRADFNIEMLKQDTYAEISILGGIIYTCALMYTPYEISLGLIFYLTMFMVLLLFALRFFILWKGYMNPFQFGDIYTHPDTRLQQFREKEPHLWKVVSGYYTEDDESRAAPVHRSRLEEMHNRFLYLTGELKESLDQVAAEPLNEKTINNYRQCNARLEIAISLENNLYAFLEQKPGKGMQPSVDGSELQQLMHESLRTMIDTTAMAVETGDVMDFTMLEGLTSQYRQRFDHLRDKYRGRQKEHDDAHLKAVLQSTHKVERIIYLLSDYVKLRLDKKEIRAGSATNRKAQQAHVLK
;
A
#
# COMPACT_ATOMS: atom_id res chain seq x y z
N MET A 1 3.45 -32.16 -60.34
CA MET A 1 3.19 -30.74 -59.99
C MET A 1 3.75 -30.44 -58.60
N PRO A 2 4.86 -29.69 -58.51
CA PRO A 2 5.25 -28.97 -57.30
C PRO A 2 5.08 -27.46 -57.53
N ALA A 3 4.29 -26.76 -56.71
CA ALA A 3 4.27 -25.30 -56.69
C ALA A 3 3.51 -24.80 -55.46
N LEU A 4 4.11 -24.84 -54.26
CA LEU A 4 3.58 -24.05 -53.13
C LEU A 4 4.57 -23.79 -51.97
N THR A 5 5.85 -24.14 -52.06
CA THR A 5 6.80 -23.97 -50.94
C THR A 5 7.91 -22.93 -51.16
N ILE A 6 7.94 -22.23 -52.30
CA ILE A 6 9.00 -21.22 -52.58
C ILE A 6 8.55 -19.81 -52.20
N ASN A 7 7.25 -19.51 -52.22
CA ASN A 7 6.75 -18.14 -52.03
C ASN A 7 6.75 -17.65 -50.57
N SER A 8 6.68 -18.56 -49.58
CA SER A 8 6.78 -18.20 -48.16
C SER A 8 8.24 -17.93 -47.74
N ALA A 9 9.19 -18.69 -48.26
CA ALA A 9 10.62 -18.47 -48.04
C ALA A 9 11.11 -17.16 -48.68
N TYR A 10 10.57 -16.80 -49.85
CA TYR A 10 10.93 -15.56 -50.53
C TYR A 10 10.42 -14.30 -49.80
N ARG A 11 9.21 -14.36 -49.22
CA ARG A 11 8.69 -13.27 -48.37
C ARG A 11 9.48 -13.13 -47.06
N ALA A 12 9.87 -14.24 -46.43
CA ALA A 12 10.72 -14.21 -45.25
C ALA A 12 12.12 -13.61 -45.54
N LEU A 13 12.70 -13.92 -46.72
CA LEU A 13 13.97 -13.33 -47.16
C LEU A 13 13.85 -11.83 -47.52
N GLN A 14 12.72 -11.38 -48.06
CA GLN A 14 12.48 -9.95 -48.34
C GLN A 14 12.28 -9.15 -47.05
N SER A 15 11.57 -9.68 -46.06
CA SER A 15 11.44 -9.06 -44.73
C SER A 15 12.79 -8.97 -44.02
N CYS A 16 13.64 -9.99 -44.17
CA CYS A 16 14.98 -10.00 -43.60
C CYS A 16 15.93 -9.00 -44.30
N ARG A 17 15.83 -8.84 -45.63
CA ARG A 17 16.56 -7.80 -46.38
C ARG A 17 16.11 -6.39 -46.02
N LEU A 18 14.81 -6.17 -45.76
CA LEU A 18 14.30 -4.87 -45.33
C LEU A 18 14.76 -4.54 -43.90
N CYS A 19 14.71 -5.50 -42.97
CA CYS A 19 15.28 -5.33 -41.63
C CYS A 19 16.80 -5.14 -41.66
N PHE A 20 17.52 -5.83 -42.54
CA PHE A 20 18.97 -5.66 -42.70
C PHE A 20 19.29 -4.30 -43.34
N LEU A 21 18.51 -3.82 -44.31
CA LEU A 21 18.66 -2.47 -44.87
C LEU A 21 18.29 -1.39 -43.86
N ILE A 22 17.27 -1.58 -43.03
CA ILE A 22 16.93 -0.66 -41.94
C ILE A 22 18.02 -0.67 -40.86
N CYS A 23 18.54 -1.83 -40.47
CA CYS A 23 19.67 -1.91 -39.54
C CYS A 23 20.94 -1.31 -40.15
N LEU A 24 21.21 -1.54 -41.43
CA LEU A 24 22.35 -0.94 -42.13
C LEU A 24 22.16 0.57 -42.29
N PHE A 25 20.93 1.05 -42.48
CA PHE A 25 20.62 2.49 -42.54
C PHE A 25 20.69 3.14 -41.16
N VAL A 26 20.29 2.45 -40.07
CA VAL A 26 20.46 2.91 -38.68
C VAL A 26 21.93 2.90 -38.26
N VAL A 27 22.70 1.90 -38.71
CA VAL A 27 24.15 1.81 -38.47
C VAL A 27 24.91 2.83 -39.34
N LEU A 28 24.52 3.05 -40.60
CA LEU A 28 25.12 4.06 -41.48
C LEU A 28 24.68 5.49 -41.11
N SER A 29 23.47 5.70 -40.61
CA SER A 29 23.03 6.99 -40.04
C SER A 29 23.74 7.28 -38.73
N GLY A 30 24.15 6.26 -37.98
CA GLY A 30 25.04 6.39 -36.83
C GLY A 30 26.51 6.67 -37.18
N ILE A 31 26.92 6.48 -38.44
CA ILE A 31 28.30 6.70 -38.92
C ILE A 31 28.46 8.05 -39.67
N LEU A 32 27.35 8.73 -39.98
CA LEU A 32 27.35 10.11 -40.48
C LEU A 32 27.21 11.10 -39.31
N TYR A 33 28.11 10.99 -38.32
CA TYR A 33 28.45 12.18 -37.55
C TYR A 33 29.20 13.12 -38.48
N PRO A 34 28.82 14.40 -38.62
CA PRO A 34 29.78 15.37 -39.11
C PRO A 34 30.97 15.28 -38.15
N ALA A 35 32.14 14.96 -38.68
CA ALA A 35 33.39 15.18 -37.99
C ALA A 35 33.44 16.68 -37.72
N PHE A 36 32.90 17.09 -36.57
CA PHE A 36 33.16 18.40 -36.02
C PHE A 36 34.67 18.48 -35.93
N ALA A 37 35.22 19.44 -36.67
CA ALA A 37 36.61 19.81 -36.53
C ALA A 37 36.88 19.95 -35.03
N GLN A 38 37.83 19.17 -34.50
CA GLN A 38 38.45 19.46 -33.22
C GLN A 38 39.19 20.80 -33.40
N ASN A 39 38.45 21.90 -33.32
CA ASN A 39 39.00 23.08 -32.65
C ASN A 39 39.39 22.57 -31.26
N GLN A 40 40.64 22.79 -30.88
CA GLN A 40 41.07 22.59 -29.49
C GLN A 40 40.12 23.42 -28.63
N ALA A 41 39.12 22.78 -28.03
CA ALA A 41 38.22 23.42 -27.09
C ALA A 41 39.12 24.04 -26.01
N HIS A 42 39.05 25.36 -25.84
CA HIS A 42 39.79 26.01 -24.77
C HIS A 42 39.26 25.46 -23.45
N GLU A 43 40.16 24.90 -22.65
CA GLU A 43 39.87 24.33 -21.36
C GLU A 43 39.84 25.45 -20.31
N LEU A 44 38.70 25.57 -19.62
CA LEU A 44 38.50 26.51 -18.52
C LEU A 44 38.64 25.76 -17.21
N ARG A 45 39.48 26.28 -16.33
CA ARG A 45 39.82 25.69 -15.03
C ARG A 45 39.11 26.42 -13.91
N SER A 46 38.53 25.66 -13.00
CA SER A 46 37.96 26.17 -11.75
C SER A 46 38.23 25.22 -10.60
N GLY A 47 38.12 25.73 -9.38
CA GLY A 47 38.13 24.88 -8.19
C GLY A 47 36.71 24.53 -7.74
N TRP A 48 36.58 23.46 -6.96
CA TRP A 48 35.34 23.10 -6.27
C TRP A 48 35.62 22.71 -4.82
N TYR A 49 34.62 22.90 -3.98
CA TYR A 49 34.61 22.47 -2.58
C TYR A 49 33.26 21.82 -2.23
N PRO A 50 33.19 20.96 -1.20
CA PRO A 50 31.94 20.32 -0.80
C PRO A 50 30.92 21.36 -0.29
N ASP A 51 29.83 21.55 -1.03
CA ASP A 51 28.76 22.50 -0.72
C ASP A 51 27.40 21.99 -1.28
N GLU A 52 26.97 20.83 -0.78
CA GLU A 52 25.75 20.15 -1.24
C GLU A 52 24.48 20.98 -1.01
N PRO A 53 23.59 21.16 -2.01
CA PRO A 53 23.53 20.49 -3.32
C PRO A 53 24.17 21.25 -4.50
N TYR A 54 24.86 22.36 -4.24
CA TYR A 54 25.42 23.24 -5.27
C TYR A 54 26.71 22.69 -5.88
N GLN A 55 27.59 22.16 -5.04
CA GLN A 55 28.85 21.52 -5.42
C GLN A 55 29.02 20.26 -4.59
N MET A 56 29.14 19.12 -5.25
CA MET A 56 29.14 17.83 -4.58
C MET A 56 29.88 16.78 -5.40
N GLN A 57 30.14 15.63 -4.81
CA GLN A 57 30.72 14.50 -5.50
C GLN A 57 29.72 13.36 -5.50
N ALA A 58 29.41 12.82 -6.67
CA ALA A 58 28.56 11.64 -6.81
C ALA A 58 29.41 10.39 -7.05
N GLY A 59 29.03 9.28 -6.39
CA GLY A 59 29.73 8.00 -6.47
C GLY A 59 30.96 7.89 -5.55
N THR A 60 31.49 6.67 -5.42
CA THR A 60 32.66 6.38 -4.58
C THR A 60 33.80 5.76 -5.40
N GLY A 61 35.05 6.02 -5.00
CA GLY A 61 36.23 5.42 -5.64
C GLY A 61 36.56 6.00 -7.02
N THR A 62 36.89 5.15 -7.99
CA THR A 62 37.34 5.56 -9.34
C THR A 62 36.23 6.09 -10.24
N ALA A 63 34.97 5.98 -9.83
CA ALA A 63 33.80 6.49 -10.54
C ALA A 63 33.27 7.82 -9.96
N ALA A 64 34.03 8.45 -9.05
CA ALA A 64 33.58 9.64 -8.36
C ALA A 64 33.65 10.87 -9.28
N GLU A 65 32.49 11.44 -9.58
CA GLU A 65 32.35 12.58 -10.49
C GLU A 65 31.92 13.82 -9.71
N VAL A 66 32.59 14.95 -9.94
CA VAL A 66 32.16 16.25 -9.42
C VAL A 66 30.86 16.63 -10.11
N THR A 67 29.82 16.95 -9.34
CA THR A 67 28.50 17.35 -9.81
C THR A 67 27.91 18.38 -8.85
N GLY A 68 26.68 18.81 -9.06
CA GLY A 68 26.04 19.85 -8.27
C GLY A 68 25.30 20.84 -9.16
N LEU A 69 24.42 21.65 -8.57
CA LEU A 69 23.69 22.67 -9.33
C LEU A 69 24.66 23.62 -10.05
N ASP A 70 25.64 24.14 -9.33
CA ASP A 70 26.60 25.11 -9.87
C ASP A 70 27.53 24.45 -10.89
N ILE A 71 27.94 23.22 -10.63
CA ILE A 71 28.80 22.43 -11.54
C ILE A 71 28.09 22.13 -12.85
N GLN A 72 26.81 21.72 -12.83
CA GLN A 72 26.08 21.42 -14.06
C GLN A 72 25.71 22.69 -14.84
N ILE A 73 25.37 23.78 -14.16
CA ILE A 73 25.16 25.07 -14.84
C ILE A 73 26.43 25.49 -15.56
N ALA A 74 27.60 25.40 -14.90
CA ALA A 74 28.88 25.71 -15.53
C ALA A 74 29.17 24.81 -16.73
N ARG A 75 29.01 23.49 -16.59
CA ARG A 75 29.21 22.53 -17.71
C ARG A 75 28.33 22.86 -18.91
N GLU A 76 27.03 23.03 -18.71
CA GLU A 76 26.09 23.32 -19.80
C GLU A 76 26.31 24.69 -20.44
N LEU A 77 26.70 25.70 -19.64
CA LEU A 77 27.03 27.04 -20.13
C LEU A 77 28.27 27.02 -21.04
N PHE A 78 29.34 26.39 -20.57
CA PHE A 78 30.62 26.39 -21.29
C PHE A 78 30.65 25.40 -22.46
N GLU A 79 29.92 24.29 -22.38
CA GLU A 79 29.77 23.37 -23.51
C GLU A 79 29.08 24.04 -24.71
N GLN A 80 28.07 24.88 -24.47
CA GLN A 80 27.39 25.65 -25.53
C GLN A 80 28.28 26.70 -26.20
N THR A 81 29.36 27.11 -25.54
CA THR A 81 30.36 28.05 -26.09
C THR A 81 31.60 27.33 -26.62
N GLY A 82 31.57 25.99 -26.72
CA GLY A 82 32.66 25.18 -27.25
C GLY A 82 33.87 25.04 -26.30
N HIS A 83 33.69 25.35 -25.02
CA HIS A 83 34.68 25.20 -23.97
C HIS A 83 34.50 23.88 -23.22
N ARG A 84 35.62 23.35 -22.70
CA ARG A 84 35.60 22.24 -21.74
C ARG A 84 35.94 22.77 -20.36
N VAL A 85 35.41 22.14 -19.33
CA VAL A 85 35.54 22.61 -17.96
C VAL A 85 36.19 21.54 -17.10
N THR A 86 37.19 21.93 -16.32
CA THR A 86 37.83 21.07 -15.31
C THR A 86 37.68 21.67 -13.93
N PHE A 87 37.32 20.81 -12.97
CA PHE A 87 37.16 21.17 -11.57
C PHE A 87 38.21 20.46 -10.72
N GLU A 88 39.02 21.22 -10.00
CA GLU A 88 40.03 20.71 -9.06
C GLU A 88 39.58 20.96 -7.61
N PRO A 89 39.83 20.05 -6.67
CA PRO A 89 39.48 20.28 -5.27
C PRO A 89 40.33 21.43 -4.70
N MET A 90 39.69 22.53 -4.32
CA MET A 90 40.33 23.75 -3.82
C MET A 90 39.43 24.42 -2.77
N SER A 91 40.01 25.03 -1.74
CA SER A 91 39.27 25.89 -0.81
C SER A 91 38.81 27.19 -1.48
N TRP A 92 37.79 27.82 -0.91
CA TRP A 92 37.28 29.12 -1.38
C TRP A 92 38.40 30.18 -1.52
N ALA A 93 39.28 30.26 -0.53
CA ALA A 93 40.40 31.21 -0.52
C ALA A 93 41.42 30.94 -1.63
N GLU A 94 41.75 29.67 -1.89
CA GLU A 94 42.66 29.27 -2.98
C GLU A 94 42.07 29.62 -4.35
N ILE A 95 40.77 29.43 -4.56
CA ILE A 95 40.11 29.76 -5.83
C ILE A 95 40.13 31.27 -6.06
N LEU A 96 39.84 32.07 -5.03
CA LEU A 96 39.90 33.54 -5.12
C LEU A 96 41.31 34.06 -5.43
N GLU A 97 42.34 33.46 -4.83
CA GLU A 97 43.72 33.83 -5.14
C GLU A 97 44.11 33.40 -6.57
N GLY A 98 43.70 32.20 -6.98
CA GLY A 98 43.87 31.70 -8.35
C GLY A 98 43.20 32.58 -9.41
N LEU A 99 42.04 33.19 -9.11
CA LEU A 99 41.40 34.18 -9.99
C LEU A 99 42.25 35.45 -10.17
N LYS A 100 42.92 35.92 -9.10
CA LYS A 100 43.82 37.08 -9.17
C LYS A 100 45.09 36.77 -9.95
N THR A 101 45.65 35.57 -9.80
CA THR A 101 46.86 35.15 -10.51
C THR A 101 46.58 34.82 -11.97
N GLY A 102 45.35 34.35 -12.28
CA GLY A 102 44.93 33.82 -13.58
C GLY A 102 45.15 32.31 -13.72
N GLU A 103 45.46 31.63 -12.61
CA GLU A 103 45.54 30.15 -12.56
C GLU A 103 44.15 29.51 -12.63
N THR A 104 43.15 30.19 -12.07
CA THR A 104 41.73 29.84 -12.14
C THR A 104 41.01 30.79 -13.09
N ASP A 105 40.21 30.24 -14.00
CA ASP A 105 39.51 31.02 -15.02
C ASP A 105 38.17 31.58 -14.54
N PHE A 106 37.44 30.80 -13.73
CA PHE A 106 36.15 31.21 -13.17
C PHE A 106 35.88 30.62 -11.78
N LEU A 107 34.90 31.16 -11.07
CA LEU A 107 34.39 30.70 -9.78
C LEU A 107 32.87 30.79 -9.76
N MET A 108 32.21 29.71 -9.32
CA MET A 108 30.76 29.67 -9.14
C MET A 108 30.33 30.10 -7.74
N GLY A 109 29.04 30.37 -7.56
CA GLY A 109 28.43 30.56 -6.24
C GLY A 109 28.75 31.87 -5.50
N ALA A 110 29.19 32.92 -6.19
CA ALA A 110 29.72 34.10 -5.52
C ALA A 110 28.73 35.27 -5.42
N TYR A 111 28.77 35.97 -4.29
CA TYR A 111 28.05 37.23 -4.12
C TYR A 111 28.88 38.42 -4.62
N TYR A 112 28.17 39.49 -4.96
CA TYR A 112 28.77 40.76 -5.34
C TYR A 112 29.56 41.38 -4.19
N GLU A 113 30.78 41.83 -4.48
CA GLU A 113 31.65 42.57 -3.56
C GLU A 113 32.52 43.52 -4.39
N GLU A 114 32.50 44.81 -4.06
CA GLU A 114 33.17 45.86 -4.84
C GLU A 114 34.68 45.62 -4.96
N ALA A 115 35.32 45.15 -3.88
CA ALA A 115 36.74 44.84 -3.86
C ALA A 115 37.15 43.76 -4.88
N ARG A 116 36.22 42.89 -5.32
CA ARG A 116 36.50 41.83 -6.29
C ARG A 116 36.44 42.32 -7.73
N GLU A 117 35.81 43.47 -7.98
CA GLU A 117 35.79 44.10 -9.30
C GLU A 117 37.18 44.51 -9.77
N GLU A 118 38.18 44.62 -8.90
CA GLU A 118 39.54 44.95 -9.31
C GLU A 118 40.12 43.87 -10.25
N PHE A 119 39.98 42.60 -9.86
CA PHE A 119 40.65 41.46 -10.51
C PHE A 119 39.70 40.50 -11.25
N ALA A 120 38.39 40.56 -11.03
CA ALA A 120 37.41 39.68 -11.67
C ALA A 120 36.27 40.45 -12.38
N TYR A 121 35.65 39.81 -13.36
CA TYR A 121 34.37 40.22 -13.93
C TYR A 121 33.23 39.43 -13.28
N PHE A 122 32.10 40.10 -13.03
CA PHE A 122 30.87 39.45 -12.58
C PHE A 122 29.97 39.12 -13.78
N SER A 123 29.42 37.90 -13.80
CA SER A 123 28.33 37.55 -14.71
C SER A 123 27.04 38.27 -14.34
N LYS A 124 26.03 38.19 -15.21
CA LYS A 124 24.63 38.37 -14.78
C LYS A 124 24.29 37.32 -13.71
N PRO A 125 23.41 37.65 -12.74
CA PRO A 125 23.06 36.69 -11.70
C PRO A 125 22.29 35.51 -12.30
N TYR A 126 22.74 34.29 -11.98
CA TYR A 126 22.13 33.07 -12.53
C TYR A 126 21.13 32.44 -11.57
N ARG A 127 21.28 32.67 -10.27
CA ARG A 127 20.37 32.23 -9.21
C ARG A 127 20.32 33.24 -8.07
N THR A 128 19.36 33.07 -7.18
CA THR A 128 19.21 33.86 -5.95
C THR A 128 19.31 32.94 -4.74
N GLU A 129 19.77 33.50 -3.62
CA GLU A 129 19.90 32.81 -2.34
C GLU A 129 19.37 33.65 -1.19
N ARG A 130 19.25 33.03 -0.02
CA ARG A 130 18.99 33.69 1.25
C ARG A 130 19.92 33.13 2.30
N ASN A 131 20.40 33.99 3.19
CA ASN A 131 21.24 33.60 4.31
C ASN A 131 20.50 33.83 5.61
N GLU A 132 20.64 32.88 6.53
CA GLU A 132 19.92 32.83 7.80
C GLU A 132 20.94 32.72 8.94
N ILE A 133 20.56 33.20 10.12
CA ILE A 133 21.42 33.07 11.31
C ILE A 133 21.10 31.78 12.03
N TYR A 134 22.15 31.07 12.40
CA TYR A 134 22.08 29.89 13.25
C TYR A 134 22.77 30.20 14.57
N TYR A 135 22.19 29.76 15.67
CA TYR A 135 22.68 30.06 17.02
C TYR A 135 22.52 28.87 17.96
N HIS A 136 23.32 28.85 19.02
CA HIS A 136 23.19 27.83 20.06
C HIS A 136 21.90 28.03 20.86
N LYS A 137 21.13 26.95 21.06
CA LYS A 137 19.83 26.95 21.75
C LYS A 137 19.88 27.53 23.17
N SER A 138 21.04 27.57 23.81
CA SER A 138 21.18 28.22 25.13
C SER A 138 20.84 29.71 25.12
N ILE A 139 20.82 30.37 23.96
CA ILE A 139 20.54 31.79 23.80
C ILE A 139 19.05 31.98 23.47
N ASP A 140 18.17 31.58 24.38
CA ASP A 140 16.71 31.60 24.18
C ASP A 140 16.16 33.00 23.80
N LYS A 141 16.85 34.09 24.20
CA LYS A 141 16.41 35.45 23.85
C LYS A 141 16.35 35.70 22.33
N LEU A 142 17.24 35.06 21.56
CA LEU A 142 17.28 35.18 20.10
C LEU A 142 15.99 34.66 19.44
N SER A 143 15.33 33.64 20.02
CA SER A 143 14.14 33.05 19.42
C SER A 143 12.92 33.99 19.38
N SER A 144 12.97 35.09 20.14
CA SER A 144 11.88 36.07 20.23
C SER A 144 11.98 37.20 19.20
N LEU A 145 13.10 37.30 18.48
CA LEU A 145 13.37 38.39 17.55
C LEU A 145 12.67 38.14 16.20
N ASN A 146 11.98 39.16 15.69
CA ASN A 146 11.18 39.06 14.46
C ASN A 146 11.66 39.99 13.34
N SER A 147 12.64 40.87 13.61
CA SER A 147 13.16 41.81 12.63
C SER A 147 14.68 41.92 12.67
N VAL A 148 15.26 42.31 11.53
CA VAL A 148 16.71 42.56 11.43
C VAL A 148 17.14 43.69 12.37
N GLN A 149 16.30 44.70 12.58
CA GLN A 149 16.57 45.80 13.51
C GLN A 149 16.66 45.32 14.97
N GLU A 150 15.74 44.46 15.40
CA GLU A 150 15.77 43.85 16.74
C GLU A 150 17.04 43.01 16.93
N LEU A 151 17.44 42.25 15.90
CA LEU A 151 18.70 41.50 15.91
C LEU A 151 19.91 42.42 16.05
N LEU A 152 20.01 43.48 15.24
CA LEU A 152 21.13 44.41 15.32
C LEU A 152 21.22 45.07 16.70
N GLN A 153 20.07 45.44 17.29
CA GLN A 153 20.03 45.98 18.65
C GLN A 153 20.46 44.95 19.69
N PHE A 154 20.06 43.69 19.53
CA PHE A 154 20.46 42.59 20.41
C PHE A 154 21.98 42.35 20.37
N LEU A 155 22.56 42.28 19.16
CA LEU A 155 24.00 42.12 18.93
C LEU A 155 24.84 43.29 19.47
N GLN A 156 24.26 44.48 19.60
CA GLN A 156 24.91 45.62 20.25
C GLN A 156 24.88 45.54 21.78
N SER A 157 23.90 44.83 22.36
CA SER A 157 23.65 44.83 23.81
C SER A 157 24.27 43.67 24.57
N GLU A 158 24.56 42.57 23.90
CA GLU A 158 25.07 41.33 24.51
C GLU A 158 26.49 41.03 23.99
N GLU A 159 27.35 40.49 24.84
CA GLU A 159 28.69 40.02 24.44
C GLU A 159 28.57 38.66 23.74
N LEU A 160 28.79 38.63 22.43
CA LEU A 160 28.60 37.45 21.59
C LEU A 160 29.76 37.24 20.63
N ARG A 161 29.99 35.99 20.25
CA ARG A 161 30.98 35.59 19.24
C ARG A 161 30.27 35.09 18.01
N ILE A 162 30.60 35.64 16.85
CA ILE A 162 30.04 35.22 15.57
C ILE A 162 31.11 34.55 14.71
N ALA A 163 30.80 33.37 14.18
CA ALA A 163 31.69 32.68 13.24
C ALA A 163 31.52 33.23 11.82
N VAL A 164 32.63 33.53 11.15
CA VAL A 164 32.68 34.01 9.77
C VAL A 164 33.69 33.22 8.94
N ILE A 165 33.34 32.88 7.71
CA ILE A 165 34.16 32.14 6.77
C ILE A 165 35.14 33.12 6.12
N GLU A 166 36.41 32.78 6.15
CA GLU A 166 37.48 33.64 5.61
C GLU A 166 37.27 33.93 4.10
N GLY A 167 37.27 35.21 3.74
CA GLY A 167 37.10 35.66 2.35
C GLY A 167 35.69 35.49 1.77
N HIS A 168 34.72 35.01 2.54
CA HIS A 168 33.34 34.84 2.12
C HIS A 168 32.55 36.16 2.21
N ALA A 169 31.64 36.39 1.27
CA ALA A 169 30.75 37.55 1.31
C ALA A 169 29.42 37.12 1.94
N TYR A 170 28.74 38.00 2.68
CA TYR A 170 27.46 37.65 3.34
C TYR A 170 26.22 38.22 2.64
N GLY A 171 26.42 38.89 1.51
CA GLY A 171 25.42 39.19 0.49
C GLY A 171 24.39 40.26 0.85
N SER A 172 23.73 40.16 2.00
CA SER A 172 22.79 41.19 2.46
C SER A 172 23.55 42.44 2.88
N GLU A 173 23.01 43.61 2.56
CA GLU A 173 23.67 44.88 2.90
C GLU A 173 23.81 45.07 4.41
N GLU A 174 22.84 44.57 5.17
CA GLU A 174 22.83 44.59 6.63
C GLU A 174 23.92 43.69 7.22
N PHE A 175 24.06 42.45 6.74
CA PHE A 175 25.12 41.54 7.18
C PHE A 175 26.50 42.01 6.73
N ARG A 176 26.62 42.55 5.51
CA ARG A 176 27.89 43.11 5.03
C ARG A 176 28.35 44.27 5.92
N LYS A 177 27.44 45.19 6.28
CA LYS A 177 27.74 46.28 7.23
C LYS A 177 28.15 45.74 8.60
N LEU A 178 27.43 44.74 9.10
CA LEU A 178 27.74 44.09 10.39
C LEU A 178 29.13 43.46 10.42
N MET A 179 29.57 42.79 9.35
CA MET A 179 30.89 42.16 9.31
C MET A 179 32.02 43.16 9.03
N GLN A 180 31.75 44.23 8.28
CA GLN A 180 32.75 45.27 7.98
C GLN A 180 33.02 46.19 9.18
N ASP A 181 31.99 46.51 9.96
CA ASP A 181 32.06 47.36 11.15
C ASP A 181 31.28 46.71 12.30
N PRO A 182 31.85 45.65 12.95
CA PRO A 182 31.17 44.92 14.01
C PRO A 182 31.00 45.80 15.25
N PRO A 183 29.86 45.72 15.96
CA PRO A 183 29.69 46.41 17.22
C PRO A 183 30.73 45.91 18.25
N PRO A 184 31.14 46.74 19.22
CA PRO A 184 32.24 46.42 20.14
C PRO A 184 31.99 45.18 21.01
N ASN A 185 30.73 44.78 21.16
CA ASN A 185 30.33 43.60 21.94
C ASN A 185 30.23 42.32 21.07
N LEU A 186 30.55 42.39 19.78
CA LEU A 186 30.50 41.26 18.85
C LEU A 186 31.92 40.89 18.39
N GLU A 187 32.41 39.74 18.83
CA GLU A 187 33.72 39.21 18.42
C GLU A 187 33.57 38.35 17.16
N LEU A 188 34.37 38.64 16.12
CA LEU A 188 34.43 37.86 14.88
C LEU A 188 35.45 36.73 15.01
N ILE A 189 35.02 35.49 14.85
CA ILE A 189 35.90 34.30 14.83
C ILE A 189 35.93 33.73 13.42
N THR A 190 37.12 33.63 12.83
CA THR A 190 37.28 33.10 11.46
C THR A 190 37.24 31.58 11.42
N SER A 191 36.67 31.03 10.35
CA SER A 191 36.61 29.60 10.05
C SER A 191 36.81 29.33 8.55
N GLN A 192 36.96 28.06 8.21
CA GLN A 192 37.19 27.58 6.86
C GLN A 192 35.93 27.08 6.14
N GLY A 193 34.76 27.03 6.81
CA GLY A 193 33.51 26.59 6.19
C GLY A 193 32.34 26.35 7.17
N TYR A 194 31.20 25.92 6.62
CA TYR A 194 29.97 25.69 7.39
C TYR A 194 30.07 24.55 8.41
N GLU A 195 30.80 23.47 8.10
CA GLU A 195 31.01 22.38 9.06
C GLU A 195 31.78 22.82 10.30
N GLU A 196 32.86 23.59 10.12
CA GLU A 196 33.63 24.14 11.24
C GLU A 196 32.77 25.10 12.07
N ASN A 197 31.99 25.98 11.42
CA ASN A 197 31.05 26.86 12.12
C ASN A 197 30.06 26.09 12.99
N LEU A 198 29.51 24.99 12.48
CA LEU A 198 28.60 24.14 13.23
C LEU A 198 29.29 23.54 14.46
N HIS A 199 30.50 23.02 14.31
CA HIS A 199 31.28 22.49 15.42
C HIS A 199 31.58 23.56 16.48
N LEU A 200 32.02 24.74 16.07
CA LEU A 200 32.31 25.85 16.97
C LEU A 200 31.09 26.28 17.79
N VAL A 201 29.88 26.29 17.19
CA VAL A 201 28.64 26.61 17.94
C VAL A 201 28.27 25.52 18.91
N VAL A 202 28.33 24.26 18.50
CA VAL A 202 28.00 23.12 19.37
C VAL A 202 28.96 23.02 20.56
N GLU A 203 30.23 23.36 20.36
CA GLU A 203 31.25 23.42 21.43
C GLU A 203 31.13 24.68 22.31
N GLY A 204 30.27 25.64 21.96
CA GLY A 204 30.14 26.92 22.66
C GLY A 204 31.35 27.84 22.49
N ARG A 205 32.15 27.64 21.44
CA ARG A 205 33.28 28.51 21.07
C ARG A 205 32.82 29.75 20.29
N VAL A 206 31.72 29.64 19.56
CA VAL A 206 30.97 30.77 19.00
C VAL A 206 29.50 30.64 19.39
N ASP A 207 28.79 31.75 19.34
CA ASP A 207 27.40 31.86 19.80
C ASP A 207 26.42 31.82 18.60
N LEU A 208 26.83 32.39 17.47
CA LEU A 208 26.05 32.44 16.23
C LEU A 208 26.93 32.41 14.96
N PHE A 209 26.33 32.11 13.82
CA PHE A 209 26.95 32.22 12.49
C PHE A 209 25.88 32.39 11.41
N VAL A 210 26.30 32.85 10.24
CA VAL A 210 25.41 33.05 9.08
C VAL A 210 25.64 31.92 8.08
N ALA A 211 24.57 31.29 7.60
CA ALA A 211 24.66 30.21 6.63
C ALA A 211 23.47 30.15 5.67
N ASN A 212 23.71 29.53 4.51
CA ASN A 212 22.65 29.16 3.59
C ASN A 212 21.80 28.05 4.24
N PRO A 213 20.47 28.22 4.31
CA PRO A 213 19.61 27.29 5.02
C PRO A 213 19.50 25.91 4.40
N ILE A 214 19.66 25.77 3.08
CA ILE A 214 19.61 24.46 2.41
C ILE A 214 20.77 23.59 2.90
N ILE A 215 21.96 24.16 2.93
CA ILE A 215 23.19 23.51 3.38
C ILE A 215 23.12 23.27 4.89
N MET A 216 22.74 24.28 5.65
CA MET A 216 22.80 24.22 7.11
C MET A 216 21.70 23.36 7.72
N ASP A 217 20.47 23.39 7.20
CA ASP A 217 19.39 22.53 7.67
C ASP A 217 19.72 21.04 7.38
N ARG A 218 20.47 20.74 6.30
CA ARG A 218 20.99 19.38 6.01
C ARG A 218 22.10 18.96 6.97
N LEU A 219 23.11 19.81 7.17
CA LEU A 219 24.24 19.52 8.07
C LEU A 219 23.79 19.36 9.52
N THR A 220 22.86 20.20 9.99
CA THR A 220 22.27 20.07 11.34
C THR A 220 21.44 18.79 11.48
N ALA A 221 20.66 18.41 10.45
CA ALA A 221 19.85 17.19 10.48
C ALA A 221 20.69 15.90 10.53
N ARG A 222 21.90 15.90 9.93
CA ARG A 222 22.80 14.74 9.87
C ARG A 222 23.80 14.65 11.02
N SER A 223 23.93 15.69 11.83
CA SER A 223 24.90 15.77 12.93
C SER A 223 24.24 15.62 14.30
N GLN A 224 25.05 15.42 15.33
CA GLN A 224 24.59 15.46 16.73
C GLN A 224 24.11 16.86 17.17
N ALA A 225 24.25 17.88 16.31
CA ALA A 225 23.81 19.24 16.56
C ALA A 225 22.28 19.40 16.50
N SER A 226 21.55 18.38 16.01
CA SER A 226 20.09 18.38 15.91
C SER A 226 19.45 18.64 17.29
N GLY A 227 18.81 19.80 17.43
CA GLY A 227 18.18 20.26 18.67
C GLY A 227 19.07 21.11 19.60
N LEU A 228 20.37 21.24 19.31
CA LEU A 228 21.30 22.18 19.99
C LEU A 228 21.45 23.49 19.23
N VAL A 229 21.33 23.46 17.90
CA VAL A 229 21.40 24.66 17.05
C VAL A 229 20.00 25.02 16.58
N GLN A 230 19.66 26.32 16.61
CA GLN A 230 18.40 26.86 16.13
C GLN A 230 18.63 27.85 15.00
N LYS A 231 17.66 27.90 14.08
CA LYS A 231 17.59 28.87 12.99
C LYS A 231 16.77 30.08 13.42
N LEU A 232 17.31 31.25 13.22
CA LEU A 232 16.65 32.52 13.49
C LEU A 232 15.72 32.84 12.31
N GLY A 233 14.40 32.70 12.49
CA GLY A 233 13.41 32.77 11.41
C GLY A 233 13.11 34.17 10.86
N ILE A 234 14.11 35.06 10.77
CA ILE A 234 13.95 36.42 10.26
C ILE A 234 14.08 36.40 8.75
N LYS A 235 13.08 36.89 8.03
CA LYS A 235 13.11 36.92 6.55
C LYS A 235 14.25 37.83 6.06
N SER A 236 15.32 37.22 5.54
CA SER A 236 16.41 37.95 4.87
C SER A 236 16.01 38.40 3.45
N GLN A 237 16.70 39.41 2.92
CA GLN A 237 16.62 39.76 1.50
C GLN A 237 17.19 38.64 0.62
N GLU A 238 16.77 38.61 -0.65
CA GLU A 238 17.36 37.74 -1.66
C GLU A 238 18.71 38.29 -2.13
N ILE A 239 19.69 37.40 -2.20
CA ILE A 239 21.07 37.69 -2.57
C ILE A 239 21.28 37.19 -4.00
N PRO A 240 21.61 38.05 -4.97
CA PRO A 240 21.94 37.63 -6.31
C PRO A 240 23.29 36.90 -6.32
N VAL A 241 23.34 35.76 -7.00
CA VAL A 241 24.54 34.92 -7.11
C VAL A 241 25.10 34.96 -8.52
N HIS A 242 26.40 35.19 -8.61
CA HIS A 242 27.15 35.46 -9.83
C HIS A 242 28.27 34.43 -10.04
N ILE A 243 28.72 34.34 -11.29
CA ILE A 243 29.97 33.69 -11.67
C ILE A 243 31.04 34.78 -11.72
N LEU A 244 32.18 34.55 -11.08
CA LEU A 244 33.36 35.42 -11.25
C LEU A 244 34.23 34.85 -12.35
N PHE A 245 34.74 35.72 -13.21
CA PHE A 245 35.69 35.39 -14.26
C PHE A 245 36.98 36.16 -14.05
N SER A 246 38.15 35.51 -14.19
CA SER A 246 39.43 36.21 -14.08
C SER A 246 39.59 37.20 -15.23
N LYS A 247 39.91 38.45 -14.93
CA LYS A 247 40.24 39.45 -15.97
C LYS A 247 41.53 39.13 -16.72
N LYS A 248 42.37 38.23 -16.19
CA LYS A 248 43.63 37.84 -16.82
C LYS A 248 43.45 36.76 -17.88
N SER A 249 42.47 35.87 -17.72
CA SER A 249 42.23 34.77 -18.66
C SER A 249 40.99 34.95 -19.52
N ILE A 250 40.00 35.72 -19.08
CA ILE A 250 38.74 35.94 -19.79
C ILE A 250 38.63 37.39 -20.28
N SER A 251 38.30 37.55 -21.56
CA SER A 251 38.04 38.86 -22.17
C SER A 251 36.61 39.34 -21.93
N ARG A 252 36.38 40.66 -22.04
CA ARG A 252 35.00 41.22 -21.99
C ARG A 252 34.06 40.66 -23.04
N GLY A 253 34.57 40.34 -24.24
CA GLY A 253 33.76 39.74 -25.30
C GLY A 253 33.25 38.35 -24.91
N GLN A 254 34.12 37.52 -24.31
CA GLN A 254 33.73 36.20 -23.79
C GLN A 254 32.73 36.32 -22.63
N LEU A 255 32.92 37.31 -21.74
CA LEU A 255 31.94 37.57 -20.67
C LEU A 255 30.55 37.90 -21.22
N GLU A 256 30.46 38.74 -22.25
CA GLU A 256 29.18 39.09 -22.88
C GLU A 256 28.52 37.88 -23.56
N GLU A 257 29.31 37.03 -24.22
CA GLU A 257 28.86 35.76 -24.78
C GLU A 257 28.32 34.82 -23.70
N PHE A 258 29.08 34.59 -22.62
CA PHE A 258 28.63 33.78 -21.48
C PHE A 258 27.36 34.33 -20.85
N ASN A 259 27.26 35.65 -20.68
CA ASN A 259 26.05 36.28 -20.14
C ASN A 259 24.83 36.14 -21.07
N SER A 260 25.03 36.09 -22.39
CA SER A 260 23.94 35.84 -23.35
C SER A 260 23.42 34.41 -23.19
N ILE A 261 24.32 33.42 -23.20
CA ILE A 261 23.92 32.01 -23.04
C ILE A 261 23.28 31.75 -21.68
N LEU A 262 23.82 32.35 -20.61
CA LEU A 262 23.24 32.27 -19.27
C LEU A 262 21.79 32.80 -19.26
N GLN A 263 21.55 33.93 -19.93
CA GLN A 263 20.21 34.50 -20.04
C GLN A 263 19.30 33.59 -20.88
N ASP A 264 19.78 33.04 -21.99
CA ASP A 264 19.02 32.09 -22.81
C ASP A 264 18.62 30.85 -21.99
N MET A 265 19.54 30.30 -21.18
CA MET A 265 19.28 29.18 -20.27
C MET A 265 18.22 29.54 -19.20
N GLN A 266 18.21 30.78 -18.72
CA GLN A 266 17.18 31.27 -17.78
C GLN A 266 15.82 31.41 -18.48
N GLU A 267 15.77 32.02 -19.66
CA GLU A 267 14.55 32.26 -20.43
C GLU A 267 13.90 30.95 -20.90
N GLN A 268 14.71 29.94 -21.23
CA GLN A 268 14.24 28.58 -21.54
C GLN A 268 13.80 27.78 -20.30
N GLY A 269 14.00 28.30 -19.09
CA GLY A 269 13.68 27.60 -17.85
C GLY A 269 14.63 26.44 -17.50
N ARG A 270 15.80 26.36 -18.16
CA ARG A 270 16.79 25.29 -17.91
C ARG A 270 17.39 25.40 -16.51
N ILE A 271 17.76 26.61 -16.08
CA ILE A 271 18.29 26.84 -14.72
C ILE A 271 17.24 26.46 -13.66
N SER A 272 15.96 26.77 -13.89
CA SER A 272 14.87 26.39 -12.98
C SER A 272 14.70 24.87 -12.88
N THR A 273 14.89 24.16 -13.99
CA THR A 273 14.86 22.69 -14.02
C THR A 273 16.02 22.11 -13.24
N LEU A 274 17.26 22.54 -13.51
CA LEU A 274 18.44 22.12 -12.76
C LEU A 274 18.30 22.44 -11.26
N HIS A 275 17.81 23.63 -10.91
CA HIS A 275 17.58 24.02 -9.53
C HIS A 275 16.65 23.01 -8.82
N ARG A 276 15.53 22.64 -9.46
CA ARG A 276 14.64 21.60 -8.93
C ARG A 276 15.33 20.24 -8.81
N ASP A 277 16.07 19.81 -9.83
CA ASP A 277 16.72 18.48 -9.87
C ASP A 277 17.78 18.31 -8.77
N PHE A 278 18.39 19.40 -8.30
CA PHE A 278 19.42 19.38 -7.26
C PHE A 278 18.90 19.77 -5.87
N VAL A 279 18.01 20.77 -5.77
CA VAL A 279 17.54 21.33 -4.49
C VAL A 279 16.35 20.56 -3.93
N LEU A 280 15.43 20.07 -4.78
CA LEU A 280 14.26 19.31 -4.33
C LEU A 280 14.64 18.01 -3.60
N PRO A 281 15.57 17.17 -4.11
CA PRO A 281 16.00 15.98 -3.38
C PRO A 281 16.61 16.33 -2.01
N ALA A 282 17.36 17.44 -1.91
CA ALA A 282 17.94 17.86 -0.63
C ALA A 282 16.85 18.18 0.41
N TYR A 283 15.83 18.96 0.05
CA TYR A 283 14.72 19.26 0.96
C TYR A 283 13.87 18.03 1.29
N LEU A 284 13.67 17.13 0.32
CA LEU A 284 12.93 15.91 0.55
C LEU A 284 13.66 14.97 1.51
N SER A 285 14.98 14.85 1.36
CA SER A 285 15.84 14.09 2.27
C SER A 285 15.79 14.63 3.69
N ILE A 286 15.84 15.97 3.86
CA ILE A 286 15.67 16.60 5.17
C ILE A 286 14.28 16.32 5.74
N THR A 287 13.23 16.43 4.91
CA THR A 287 11.84 16.23 5.34
C THR A 287 11.58 14.79 5.80
N THR A 288 12.09 13.81 5.06
CA THR A 288 11.91 12.38 5.35
C THR A 288 12.89 11.87 6.41
N GLY A 289 14.02 12.54 6.64
CA GLY A 289 14.97 12.25 7.71
C GLY A 289 14.50 12.66 9.11
N GLN A 290 13.40 13.42 9.23
CA GLN A 290 12.90 13.87 10.53
C GLN A 290 12.23 12.76 11.35
N THR A 291 12.24 12.94 12.68
CA THR A 291 11.71 11.98 13.66
C THR A 291 10.25 11.60 13.41
N TRP A 292 9.41 12.55 12.97
CA TRP A 292 8.00 12.27 12.70
C TRP A 292 7.86 11.19 11.64
N PHE A 293 8.65 11.26 10.56
CA PHE A 293 8.63 10.30 9.46
C PHE A 293 9.23 8.96 9.86
N ALA A 294 10.31 8.98 10.66
CA ALA A 294 10.88 7.76 11.24
C ALA A 294 9.86 6.99 12.10
N VAL A 295 9.03 7.69 12.90
CA VAL A 295 7.93 7.08 13.66
C VAL A 295 6.91 6.43 12.72
N LEU A 296 6.59 7.06 11.59
CA LEU A 296 5.65 6.50 10.61
C LEU A 296 6.17 5.19 10.03
N ASN A 297 7.45 5.15 9.68
CA ASN A 297 8.10 3.95 9.15
C ASN A 297 8.09 2.81 10.17
N LEU A 298 8.39 3.11 11.44
CA LEU A 298 8.33 2.13 12.52
C LEU A 298 6.91 1.58 12.74
N LEU A 299 5.88 2.41 12.63
CA LEU A 299 4.48 1.96 12.70
C LEU A 299 4.13 1.02 11.54
N GLY A 300 4.58 1.34 10.31
CA GLY A 300 4.40 0.48 9.14
C GLY A 300 5.10 -0.88 9.30
N ILE A 301 6.36 -0.88 9.75
CA ILE A 301 7.12 -2.10 10.06
C ILE A 301 6.39 -2.93 11.13
N ALA A 302 5.93 -2.30 12.21
CA ALA A 302 5.22 -2.97 13.28
C ALA A 302 3.92 -3.64 12.80
N ALA A 303 3.19 -2.96 11.92
CA ALA A 303 1.98 -3.48 11.29
C ALA A 303 2.23 -4.77 10.51
N PHE A 304 3.20 -4.71 9.59
CA PHE A 304 3.55 -5.83 8.73
C PHE A 304 4.09 -6.99 9.54
N CYS A 305 4.92 -6.73 10.55
CA CYS A 305 5.43 -7.78 11.41
C CYS A 305 4.31 -8.45 12.20
N THR A 306 3.38 -7.68 12.75
CA THR A 306 2.21 -8.23 13.46
C THR A 306 1.35 -9.07 12.52
N SER A 307 1.10 -8.58 11.30
CA SER A 307 0.38 -9.32 10.25
C SER A 307 1.06 -10.63 9.89
N GLY A 308 2.37 -10.59 9.64
CA GLY A 308 3.17 -11.76 9.29
C GLY A 308 3.20 -12.81 10.39
N VAL A 309 3.27 -12.41 11.66
CA VAL A 309 3.18 -13.33 12.81
C VAL A 309 1.81 -13.99 12.90
N LEU A 310 0.73 -13.23 12.71
CA LEU A 310 -0.64 -13.78 12.72
C LEU A 310 -0.88 -14.74 11.56
N LEU A 311 -0.38 -14.40 10.37
CA LEU A 311 -0.43 -15.26 9.20
C LEU A 311 0.37 -16.55 9.42
N ALA A 312 1.56 -16.43 10.00
CA ALA A 312 2.40 -17.57 10.36
C ALA A 312 1.70 -18.51 11.35
N ARG A 313 0.97 -17.97 12.33
CA ARG A 313 0.13 -18.77 13.24
C ARG A 313 -1.00 -19.47 12.49
N LYS A 314 -1.72 -18.75 11.62
CA LYS A 314 -2.86 -19.28 10.85
C LYS A 314 -2.43 -20.45 9.97
N GLU A 315 -1.31 -20.32 9.27
CA GLU A 315 -0.75 -21.33 8.37
C GLU A 315 0.25 -22.29 9.06
N ARG A 316 0.37 -22.22 10.39
CA ARG A 316 1.17 -23.13 11.23
C ARG A 316 2.67 -23.17 10.91
N TYR A 317 3.26 -22.03 10.52
CA TYR A 317 4.71 -21.90 10.38
C TYR A 317 5.41 -21.87 11.76
N ASN A 318 6.70 -22.21 11.77
CA ASN A 318 7.57 -22.07 12.94
C ASN A 318 8.03 -20.60 13.13
N LEU A 319 8.79 -20.32 14.19
CA LEU A 319 9.31 -18.97 14.46
C LEU A 319 10.12 -18.39 13.30
N PHE A 320 10.94 -19.22 12.65
CA PHE A 320 11.73 -18.78 11.50
C PHE A 320 10.83 -18.40 10.31
N GLY A 321 9.80 -19.19 10.01
CA GLY A 321 8.80 -18.86 9.02
C GLY A 321 8.03 -17.58 9.38
N ALA A 322 7.71 -17.37 10.66
CA ALA A 322 7.10 -16.13 11.13
C ALA A 322 8.02 -14.92 10.90
N LEU A 323 9.33 -15.05 11.13
CA LEU A 323 10.31 -14.01 10.85
C LEU A 323 10.31 -13.67 9.36
N VAL A 324 10.44 -14.66 8.48
CA VAL A 324 10.44 -14.47 7.02
C VAL A 324 9.15 -13.80 6.54
N LEU A 325 7.98 -14.31 6.96
CA LEU A 325 6.68 -13.77 6.53
C LEU A 325 6.41 -12.35 7.04
N ALA A 326 7.04 -11.96 8.15
CA ALA A 326 6.95 -10.62 8.74
C ALA A 326 7.94 -9.63 8.11
N THR A 327 9.19 -10.03 7.91
CA THR A 327 10.25 -9.13 7.43
C THR A 327 10.15 -8.85 5.93
N LEU A 328 9.64 -9.81 5.14
CA LEU A 328 9.48 -9.63 3.69
C LEU A 328 8.59 -8.40 3.36
N PRO A 329 7.36 -8.26 3.91
CA PRO A 329 6.57 -7.05 3.69
C PRO A 329 7.14 -5.81 4.37
N ALA A 330 7.70 -5.95 5.57
CA ALA A 330 8.16 -4.80 6.36
C ALA A 330 9.39 -4.11 5.76
N ILE A 331 10.28 -4.87 5.11
CA ILE A 331 11.63 -4.41 4.71
C ILE A 331 11.98 -4.82 3.28
N GLY A 332 11.50 -5.99 2.83
CA GLY A 332 11.88 -6.58 1.54
C GLY A 332 11.55 -5.70 0.32
N GLY A 333 10.44 -4.93 0.36
CA GLY A 333 10.11 -3.99 -0.71
C GLY A 333 11.14 -2.87 -0.87
N GLY A 334 11.59 -2.28 0.24
CA GLY A 334 12.65 -1.26 0.24
C GLY A 334 14.00 -1.81 -0.20
N VAL A 335 14.34 -3.04 0.21
CA VAL A 335 15.59 -3.70 -0.23
C VAL A 335 15.57 -3.96 -1.74
N LEU A 336 14.44 -4.44 -2.29
CA LEU A 336 14.29 -4.62 -3.73
C LEU A 336 14.47 -3.30 -4.49
N ARG A 337 13.86 -2.21 -3.99
CA ARG A 337 14.01 -0.87 -4.57
C ARG A 337 15.48 -0.45 -4.59
N ASP A 338 16.17 -0.53 -3.46
CA ASP A 338 17.56 -0.05 -3.35
C ASP A 338 18.50 -0.85 -4.26
N LEU A 339 18.30 -2.17 -4.34
CA LEU A 339 19.05 -3.03 -5.27
C LEU A 339 18.77 -2.68 -6.73
N PHE A 340 17.51 -2.34 -7.06
CA PHE A 340 17.13 -1.96 -8.41
C PHE A 340 17.74 -0.62 -8.84
N LEU A 341 17.82 0.34 -7.91
CA LEU A 341 18.40 1.67 -8.15
C LEU A 341 19.93 1.67 -8.05
N GLY A 342 20.55 0.57 -7.63
CA GLY A 342 22.00 0.49 -7.46
C GLY A 342 22.53 1.41 -6.35
N VAL A 343 21.77 1.56 -5.26
CA VAL A 343 22.19 2.34 -4.10
C VAL A 343 23.43 1.69 -3.46
N ASP A 344 24.47 2.49 -3.16
CA ASP A 344 25.73 2.00 -2.60
C ASP A 344 25.54 1.15 -1.32
N GLN A 345 24.59 1.55 -0.47
CA GLN A 345 24.18 0.81 0.72
C GLN A 345 22.66 0.75 0.80
N VAL A 346 22.13 -0.47 0.94
CA VAL A 346 20.68 -0.65 1.15
C VAL A 346 20.26 -0.10 2.51
N PHE A 347 19.07 0.48 2.62
CA PHE A 347 18.62 1.25 3.78
C PHE A 347 18.67 0.46 5.11
N VAL A 348 18.50 -0.86 5.04
CA VAL A 348 18.51 -1.73 6.23
C VAL A 348 19.90 -1.85 6.86
N LEU A 349 20.96 -1.65 6.06
CA LEU A 349 22.34 -1.62 6.54
C LEU A 349 22.71 -0.24 7.08
N GLU A 350 22.18 0.82 6.46
CA GLU A 350 22.37 2.19 6.92
C GLU A 350 21.68 2.44 8.28
N THR A 351 20.44 1.95 8.44
CA THR A 351 19.67 2.06 9.69
C THR A 351 19.25 0.69 10.24
N PRO A 352 20.13 -0.03 10.95
CA PRO A 352 19.85 -1.37 11.48
C PRO A 352 18.66 -1.44 12.46
N ALA A 353 18.29 -0.30 13.06
CA ALA A 353 17.18 -0.20 13.99
C ALA A 353 15.85 -0.72 13.41
N TYR A 354 15.58 -0.49 12.12
CA TYR A 354 14.37 -0.97 11.46
C TYR A 354 14.27 -2.50 11.45
N PHE A 355 15.39 -3.18 11.18
CA PHE A 355 15.46 -4.65 11.19
C PHE A 355 15.36 -5.21 12.61
N LEU A 356 16.04 -4.59 13.57
CA LEU A 356 15.99 -5.00 14.97
C LEU A 356 14.58 -4.88 15.57
N VAL A 357 13.86 -3.80 15.24
CA VAL A 357 12.46 -3.61 15.65
C VAL A 357 11.57 -4.70 15.04
N ALA A 358 11.75 -5.03 13.76
CA ALA A 358 11.02 -6.12 13.12
C ALA A 358 11.22 -7.46 13.85
N ILE A 359 12.47 -7.83 14.15
CA ILE A 359 12.81 -9.03 14.93
C ILE A 359 12.15 -8.99 16.31
N ALA A 360 12.27 -7.88 17.03
CA ALA A 360 11.73 -7.73 18.37
C ALA A 360 10.20 -7.94 18.39
N ILE A 361 9.49 -7.38 17.41
CA ILE A 361 8.03 -7.53 17.28
C ILE A 361 7.66 -8.98 16.96
N VAL A 362 8.41 -9.65 16.07
CA VAL A 362 8.17 -11.07 15.76
C VAL A 362 8.37 -11.95 16.98
N LEU A 363 9.47 -11.76 17.72
CA LEU A 363 9.76 -12.53 18.94
C LEU A 363 8.71 -12.29 20.02
N ALA A 364 8.34 -11.03 20.25
CA ALA A 364 7.30 -10.67 21.20
C ALA A 364 5.93 -11.27 20.80
N GLY A 365 5.52 -11.11 19.54
CA GLY A 365 4.28 -11.67 19.02
C GLY A 365 4.22 -13.20 19.12
N PHE A 366 5.31 -13.88 18.78
CA PHE A 366 5.43 -15.33 18.92
C PHE A 366 5.34 -15.78 20.38
N ALA A 367 6.04 -15.09 21.30
CA ALA A 367 5.98 -15.40 22.73
C ALA A 367 4.58 -15.19 23.31
N ILE A 368 3.90 -14.10 22.94
CA ILE A 368 2.52 -13.80 23.36
C ILE A 368 1.56 -14.87 22.86
N ILE A 369 1.66 -15.27 21.59
CA ILE A 369 0.82 -16.33 21.01
C ILE A 369 1.06 -17.66 21.71
N ARG A 370 2.32 -18.05 21.94
CA ARG A 370 2.66 -19.30 22.63
C ARG A 370 2.19 -19.31 24.08
N TYR A 371 2.30 -18.18 24.78
CA TYR A 371 1.78 -18.04 26.13
C TYR A 371 0.26 -18.17 26.17
N TYR A 372 -0.44 -17.56 25.21
CA TYR A 372 -1.88 -17.70 25.06
C TYR A 372 -2.29 -19.15 24.80
N ASP A 373 -1.64 -19.83 23.85
CA ASP A 373 -1.92 -21.24 23.53
C ASP A 373 -1.69 -22.14 24.76
N PHE A 374 -0.62 -21.90 25.52
CA PHE A 374 -0.30 -22.64 26.75
C PHE A 374 -1.37 -22.48 27.85
N ILE A 375 -1.91 -21.28 28.04
CA ILE A 375 -2.99 -21.04 29.02
C ILE A 375 -4.30 -21.68 28.56
N HIS A 376 -4.60 -21.56 27.26
CA HIS A 376 -5.84 -22.06 26.68
C HIS A 376 -5.95 -23.59 26.83
N ASP A 377 -4.88 -24.34 26.56
CA ASP A 377 -4.87 -25.81 26.71
C ASP A 377 -5.06 -26.29 28.16
N ARG A 378 -4.79 -25.43 29.16
CA ARG A 378 -4.87 -25.79 30.59
C ARG A 378 -6.20 -25.45 31.27
N SER A 379 -7.08 -24.66 30.64
CA SER A 379 -8.20 -24.00 31.31
C SER A 379 -9.54 -24.18 30.59
N GLY A 380 -10.08 -25.40 30.55
CA GLY A 380 -11.21 -25.77 29.67
C GLY A 380 -12.53 -24.97 29.79
N THR A 381 -12.80 -24.28 30.91
CA THR A 381 -14.07 -23.53 31.12
C THR A 381 -13.87 -22.01 31.21
N LEU A 382 -12.76 -21.55 31.78
CA LEU A 382 -12.41 -20.12 31.83
C LEU A 382 -11.85 -19.66 30.47
N ALA A 383 -11.11 -20.52 29.75
CA ALA A 383 -10.65 -20.23 28.40
C ALA A 383 -11.82 -19.94 27.46
N LYS A 384 -12.88 -20.76 27.44
CA LYS A 384 -14.06 -20.52 26.57
C LYS A 384 -14.74 -19.17 26.80
N LYS A 385 -14.78 -18.65 28.04
CA LYS A 385 -15.30 -17.30 28.34
C LYS A 385 -14.33 -16.21 27.89
N ILE A 386 -13.04 -16.44 28.08
CA ILE A 386 -11.97 -15.54 27.61
C ILE A 386 -11.95 -15.48 26.08
N ASP A 387 -12.08 -16.60 25.37
CA ASP A 387 -12.10 -16.66 23.92
C ASP A 387 -13.32 -15.95 23.34
N ALA A 388 -14.50 -16.12 23.95
CA ALA A 388 -15.70 -15.40 23.54
C ALA A 388 -15.56 -13.88 23.76
N PHE A 389 -14.86 -13.46 24.82
CA PHE A 389 -14.57 -12.05 25.08
C PHE A 389 -13.49 -11.48 24.14
N ILE A 390 -12.43 -12.25 23.89
CA ILE A 390 -11.33 -11.90 22.98
C ILE A 390 -11.83 -11.84 21.54
N GLU A 391 -12.57 -12.83 21.06
CA GLU A 391 -13.11 -12.83 19.70
C GLU A 391 -14.08 -11.66 19.46
N ASN A 392 -14.99 -11.37 20.40
CA ASN A 392 -16.02 -10.36 20.17
C ASN A 392 -15.51 -8.91 20.37
N ARG A 393 -14.69 -8.65 21.39
CA ARG A 393 -14.24 -7.28 21.71
C ARG A 393 -12.87 -6.97 21.14
N LEU A 394 -11.87 -7.82 21.40
CA LEU A 394 -10.51 -7.63 20.93
C LEU A 394 -10.39 -7.89 19.42
N GLY A 395 -11.08 -8.89 18.87
CA GLY A 395 -11.08 -9.17 17.42
C GLY A 395 -11.51 -7.98 16.58
N SER A 396 -12.57 -7.27 16.99
CA SER A 396 -13.03 -6.05 16.31
C SER A 396 -12.08 -4.86 16.44
N VAL A 397 -11.28 -4.80 17.51
CA VAL A 397 -10.26 -3.77 17.72
C VAL A 397 -9.02 -4.11 16.90
N PHE A 398 -8.59 -5.36 16.90
CA PHE A 398 -7.48 -5.86 16.08
C PHE A 398 -7.74 -5.65 14.59
N ASP A 399 -8.94 -5.97 14.09
CA ASP A 399 -9.29 -5.74 12.68
C ASP A 399 -9.23 -4.26 12.30
N ARG A 400 -9.72 -3.37 13.18
CA ARG A 400 -9.64 -1.91 12.97
C ARG A 400 -8.20 -1.39 12.99
N LEU A 401 -7.40 -1.84 13.96
CA LEU A 401 -5.98 -1.47 14.06
C LEU A 401 -5.20 -1.99 12.86
N PHE A 402 -5.46 -3.23 12.44
CA PHE A 402 -4.83 -3.83 11.28
C PHE A 402 -5.10 -3.01 10.01
N LYS A 403 -6.37 -2.67 9.74
CA LYS A 403 -6.76 -1.81 8.60
C LYS A 403 -6.12 -0.43 8.67
N PHE A 404 -6.06 0.17 9.86
CA PHE A 404 -5.41 1.46 10.08
C PHE A 404 -3.93 1.39 9.73
N PHE A 405 -3.21 0.42 10.29
CA PHE A 405 -1.77 0.33 10.07
C PHE A 405 -1.40 -0.15 8.66
N ASP A 406 -2.21 -1.01 8.02
CA ASP A 406 -2.06 -1.37 6.61
C ASP A 406 -2.17 -0.12 5.72
N ALA A 407 -3.23 0.68 5.94
CA ALA A 407 -3.41 1.93 5.21
C ALA A 407 -2.25 2.91 5.40
N TRP A 408 -1.70 2.94 6.62
CA TRP A 408 -0.55 3.77 6.96
C TRP A 408 0.73 3.31 6.25
N ALA A 409 0.97 2.00 6.23
CA ALA A 409 2.15 1.42 5.60
C ALA A 409 2.15 1.69 4.09
N VAL A 410 1.01 1.48 3.40
CA VAL A 410 0.85 1.82 1.98
C VAL A 410 1.18 3.30 1.73
N ALA A 411 0.61 4.20 2.53
CA ALA A 411 0.78 5.64 2.35
C ALA A 411 2.24 6.10 2.53
N SER A 412 2.86 5.72 3.66
CA SER A 412 4.25 6.08 3.97
C SER A 412 5.22 5.48 2.95
N PHE A 413 5.12 4.19 2.65
CA PHE A 413 6.06 3.51 1.74
C PHE A 413 5.92 3.96 0.29
N THR A 414 4.72 4.35 -0.15
CA THR A 414 4.52 4.98 -1.46
C THR A 414 5.34 6.27 -1.57
N VAL A 415 5.25 7.14 -0.56
CA VAL A 415 5.98 8.41 -0.51
C VAL A 415 7.50 8.19 -0.42
N ILE A 416 7.95 7.22 0.39
CA ILE A 416 9.37 6.83 0.46
C ILE A 416 9.88 6.38 -0.90
N GLY A 417 9.14 5.52 -1.60
CA GLY A 417 9.58 5.00 -2.90
C GLY A 417 9.76 6.10 -3.94
N VAL A 418 8.85 7.08 -4.01
CA VAL A 418 9.04 8.27 -4.86
C VAL A 418 10.24 9.09 -4.41
N GLY A 419 10.40 9.29 -3.09
CA GLY A 419 11.49 10.08 -2.55
C GLY A 419 12.87 9.51 -2.86
N VAL A 420 13.06 8.21 -2.70
CA VAL A 420 14.32 7.54 -3.04
C VAL A 420 14.58 7.56 -4.55
N ALA A 421 13.54 7.43 -5.39
CA ALA A 421 13.70 7.58 -6.84
C ALA A 421 14.20 8.99 -7.21
N LEU A 422 13.72 10.02 -6.52
CA LEU A 422 14.15 11.40 -6.71
C LEU A 422 15.59 11.62 -6.20
N GLU A 423 15.92 11.12 -5.00
CA GLU A 423 17.27 11.21 -4.41
C GLU A 423 18.33 10.53 -5.28
N MET A 424 17.99 9.37 -5.84
CA MET A 424 18.83 8.62 -6.78
C MET A 424 18.82 9.20 -8.20
N ARG A 425 18.06 10.28 -8.45
CA ARG A 425 17.93 10.94 -9.76
C ARG A 425 17.56 9.95 -10.87
N ALA A 426 16.62 9.07 -10.56
CA ALA A 426 16.13 8.09 -11.52
C ALA A 426 15.29 8.77 -12.60
N GLU A 427 15.90 9.02 -13.77
CA GLU A 427 15.22 9.64 -14.91
C GLU A 427 14.67 8.60 -15.92
N PRO A 428 13.46 8.81 -16.46
CA PRO A 428 12.55 9.92 -16.17
C PRO A 428 11.71 9.70 -14.89
N LEU A 429 11.60 10.73 -14.06
CA LEU A 429 10.96 10.62 -12.73
C LEU A 429 9.49 10.21 -12.80
N TRP A 430 8.73 10.67 -13.80
CA TRP A 430 7.32 10.31 -13.98
C TRP A 430 7.09 8.80 -14.13
N LEU A 431 8.11 8.04 -14.57
CA LEU A 431 8.09 6.60 -14.67
C LEU A 431 8.63 5.94 -13.40
N TRP A 432 9.83 6.36 -12.97
CA TRP A 432 10.54 5.70 -11.89
C TRP A 432 9.97 6.01 -10.51
N GLY A 433 9.40 7.20 -10.29
CA GLY A 433 8.73 7.56 -9.05
C GLY A 433 7.60 6.57 -8.69
N PRO A 434 6.58 6.41 -9.54
CA PRO A 434 5.51 5.43 -9.31
C PRO A 434 6.00 3.98 -9.25
N ALA A 435 6.98 3.60 -10.07
CA ALA A 435 7.54 2.24 -10.04
C ALA A 435 8.20 1.91 -8.70
N MET A 436 9.04 2.81 -8.18
CA MET A 436 9.70 2.65 -6.89
C MET A 436 8.72 2.74 -5.72
N ALA A 437 7.67 3.55 -5.84
CA ALA A 437 6.57 3.58 -4.89
C ALA A 437 5.91 2.20 -4.72
N VAL A 438 5.56 1.54 -5.84
CA VAL A 438 4.95 0.20 -5.82
C VAL A 438 5.92 -0.86 -5.31
N LEU A 439 7.18 -0.82 -5.74
CA LEU A 439 8.19 -1.78 -5.25
C LEU A 439 8.36 -1.67 -3.74
N THR A 440 8.39 -0.44 -3.22
CA THR A 440 8.56 -0.18 -1.78
C THR A 440 7.32 -0.61 -0.98
N SER A 441 6.12 -0.22 -1.42
CA SER A 441 4.88 -0.51 -0.67
C SER A 441 4.42 -1.96 -0.80
N SER A 442 4.55 -2.53 -2.00
CA SER A 442 3.85 -3.75 -2.42
C SER A 442 4.81 -4.91 -2.71
N GLY A 443 6.05 -4.62 -3.11
CA GLY A 443 7.02 -5.64 -3.50
C GLY A 443 7.30 -6.66 -2.40
N GLY A 444 7.40 -6.21 -1.14
CA GLY A 444 7.58 -7.09 0.01
C GLY A 444 6.39 -8.01 0.28
N VAL A 445 5.16 -7.53 0.04
CA VAL A 445 3.93 -8.31 0.18
C VAL A 445 3.87 -9.41 -0.88
N ILE A 446 4.23 -9.07 -2.12
CA ILE A 446 4.34 -10.05 -3.22
C ILE A 446 5.37 -11.13 -2.86
N LEU A 447 6.56 -10.75 -2.39
CA LEU A 447 7.60 -11.72 -1.98
C LEU A 447 7.10 -12.66 -0.88
N ARG A 448 6.40 -12.13 0.13
CA ARG A 448 5.78 -12.95 1.19
C ARG A 448 4.84 -13.98 0.58
N ASP A 449 3.97 -13.56 -0.34
CA ASP A 449 2.95 -14.44 -0.92
C ASP A 449 3.53 -15.49 -1.86
N ILE A 450 4.67 -15.21 -2.50
CA ILE A 450 5.43 -16.20 -3.30
C ILE A 450 6.00 -17.32 -2.41
N VAL A 451 6.47 -16.99 -1.20
CA VAL A 451 7.09 -17.97 -0.28
C VAL A 451 6.05 -18.82 0.46
N ARG A 452 4.77 -18.43 0.44
CA ARG A 452 3.68 -19.19 1.06
C ARG A 452 3.36 -20.46 0.27
N ALA A 453 3.02 -21.52 1.00
CA ALA A 453 2.68 -22.82 0.42
C ALA A 453 1.49 -22.76 -0.57
N ASP A 454 0.51 -21.89 -0.32
CA ASP A 454 -0.74 -21.82 -1.10
C ASP A 454 -0.65 -20.96 -2.38
N PHE A 455 0.55 -20.49 -2.77
CA PHE A 455 0.83 -19.57 -3.89
C PHE A 455 -0.38 -18.73 -4.33
N ASN A 456 -0.84 -17.86 -3.42
CA ASN A 456 -2.01 -17.03 -3.63
C ASN A 456 -1.68 -15.57 -3.33
N ILE A 457 -1.35 -14.83 -4.39
CA ILE A 457 -1.07 -13.40 -4.31
C ILE A 457 -2.40 -12.65 -4.37
N GLU A 458 -3.06 -12.49 -3.22
CA GLU A 458 -4.36 -11.81 -3.11
C GLU A 458 -4.30 -10.37 -3.66
N MET A 459 -3.15 -9.73 -3.50
CA MET A 459 -2.89 -8.37 -3.99
C MET A 459 -3.10 -8.20 -5.49
N LEU A 460 -2.73 -9.21 -6.28
CA LEU A 460 -2.85 -9.18 -7.75
C LEU A 460 -4.23 -9.65 -8.23
N LYS A 461 -5.09 -10.11 -7.31
CA LYS A 461 -6.39 -10.70 -7.64
C LYS A 461 -7.53 -9.81 -7.18
N GLN A 462 -7.57 -9.42 -5.91
CA GLN A 462 -8.76 -8.83 -5.31
C GLN A 462 -8.54 -7.47 -4.65
N ASP A 463 -7.33 -7.22 -4.17
CA ASP A 463 -7.01 -6.00 -3.43
C ASP A 463 -6.69 -4.82 -4.36
N THR A 464 -6.93 -3.60 -3.91
CA THR A 464 -6.56 -2.34 -4.61
C THR A 464 -5.19 -1.80 -4.15
N TYR A 465 -4.39 -2.67 -3.57
CA TYR A 465 -3.19 -2.32 -2.82
C TYR A 465 -2.16 -1.60 -3.71
N ALA A 466 -1.80 -2.21 -4.84
CA ALA A 466 -0.79 -1.68 -5.76
C ALA A 466 -1.31 -0.47 -6.54
N GLU A 467 -2.59 -0.45 -6.90
CA GLU A 467 -3.22 0.63 -7.66
C GLU A 467 -3.19 1.95 -6.88
N ILE A 468 -3.40 1.90 -5.56
CA ILE A 468 -3.29 3.08 -4.72
C ILE A 468 -1.86 3.61 -4.71
N SER A 469 -0.85 2.73 -4.64
CA SER A 469 0.55 3.14 -4.71
C SER A 469 0.95 3.67 -6.09
N ILE A 470 0.44 3.10 -7.18
CA ILE A 470 0.66 3.63 -8.54
C ILE A 470 0.07 5.04 -8.64
N LEU A 471 -1.22 5.17 -8.33
CA LEU A 471 -1.92 6.44 -8.45
C LEU A 471 -1.34 7.50 -7.51
N GLY A 472 -1.08 7.12 -6.27
CA GLY A 472 -0.41 7.98 -5.28
C GLY A 472 0.98 8.40 -5.70
N GLY A 473 1.77 7.45 -6.22
CA GLY A 473 3.10 7.71 -6.75
C GLY A 473 3.09 8.68 -7.93
N ILE A 474 2.13 8.52 -8.86
CA ILE A 474 1.94 9.45 -10.00
C ILE A 474 1.58 10.84 -9.50
N ILE A 475 0.55 10.96 -8.65
CA ILE A 475 0.09 12.27 -8.16
C ILE A 475 1.23 12.96 -7.39
N TYR A 476 1.96 12.23 -6.55
CA TYR A 476 3.06 12.81 -5.77
C TYR A 476 4.23 13.22 -6.66
N THR A 477 4.60 12.38 -7.64
CA THR A 477 5.63 12.72 -8.62
C THR A 477 5.25 13.96 -9.42
N CYS A 478 4.01 14.04 -9.93
CA CYS A 478 3.52 15.23 -10.61
C CYS A 478 3.59 16.45 -9.70
N ALA A 479 3.14 16.35 -8.44
CA ALA A 479 3.17 17.46 -7.51
C ALA A 479 4.61 17.96 -7.23
N LEU A 480 5.58 17.05 -7.15
CA LEU A 480 7.01 17.36 -7.04
C LEU A 480 7.57 17.99 -8.32
N MET A 481 7.14 17.53 -9.50
CA MET A 481 7.57 18.11 -10.78
C MET A 481 7.01 19.52 -11.01
N TYR A 482 5.84 19.86 -10.44
CA TYR A 482 5.22 21.17 -10.59
C TYR A 482 5.51 22.14 -9.44
N THR A 483 6.50 21.86 -8.58
CA THR A 483 6.90 22.81 -7.52
C THR A 483 7.41 24.13 -8.12
N PRO A 484 7.10 25.28 -7.48
CA PRO A 484 7.63 26.57 -7.92
C PRO A 484 9.16 26.63 -7.79
N TYR A 485 9.78 27.60 -8.45
CA TYR A 485 11.23 27.84 -8.37
C TYR A 485 11.69 28.10 -6.92
N GLU A 486 10.91 28.88 -6.16
CA GLU A 486 11.13 29.09 -4.72
C GLU A 486 10.68 27.87 -3.90
N ILE A 487 11.58 26.88 -3.80
CA ILE A 487 11.36 25.69 -2.97
C ILE A 487 11.73 26.02 -1.52
N SER A 488 10.81 25.76 -0.59
CA SER A 488 11.06 25.88 0.84
C SER A 488 10.83 24.55 1.55
N LEU A 489 11.56 24.32 2.65
CA LEU A 489 11.38 23.12 3.48
C LEU A 489 9.93 22.96 3.96
N GLY A 490 9.28 24.08 4.35
CA GLY A 490 7.89 24.07 4.77
C GLY A 490 6.93 23.58 3.68
N LEU A 491 7.10 24.05 2.44
CA LEU A 491 6.30 23.59 1.31
C LEU A 491 6.42 22.09 1.09
N ILE A 492 7.65 21.55 1.08
CA ILE A 492 7.89 20.11 0.87
C ILE A 492 7.35 19.28 2.03
N PHE A 493 7.48 19.77 3.27
CA PHE A 493 6.88 19.14 4.44
C PHE A 493 5.35 19.04 4.30
N TYR A 494 4.66 20.15 4.03
CA TYR A 494 3.19 20.15 3.90
C TYR A 494 2.72 19.30 2.72
N LEU A 495 3.43 19.35 1.59
CA LEU A 495 3.12 18.54 0.42
C LEU A 495 3.24 17.04 0.74
N THR A 496 4.34 16.65 1.38
CA THR A 496 4.62 15.25 1.75
C THR A 496 3.60 14.75 2.78
N MET A 497 3.33 15.54 3.82
CA MET A 497 2.33 15.20 4.84
C MET A 497 0.93 15.09 4.24
N PHE A 498 0.55 16.02 3.36
CA PHE A 498 -0.71 15.96 2.64
C PHE A 498 -0.85 14.67 1.84
N MET A 499 0.20 14.26 1.12
CA MET A 499 0.18 13.00 0.36
C MET A 499 0.06 11.77 1.24
N VAL A 500 0.80 11.69 2.35
CA VAL A 500 0.67 10.58 3.29
C VAL A 500 -0.76 10.50 3.83
N LEU A 501 -1.35 11.63 4.24
CA LEU A 501 -2.72 11.64 4.77
C LEU A 501 -3.77 11.32 3.71
N LEU A 502 -3.61 11.81 2.48
CA LEU A 502 -4.50 11.53 1.37
C LEU A 502 -4.53 10.03 1.05
N LEU A 503 -3.35 9.41 0.92
CA LEU A 503 -3.23 7.99 0.60
C LEU A 503 -3.73 7.11 1.75
N PHE A 504 -3.42 7.50 2.99
CA PHE A 504 -3.94 6.85 4.18
C PHE A 504 -5.47 6.88 4.19
N ALA A 505 -6.08 8.06 3.99
CA ALA A 505 -7.54 8.21 4.00
C ALA A 505 -8.20 7.40 2.88
N LEU A 506 -7.62 7.41 1.67
CA LEU A 506 -8.11 6.64 0.52
C LEU A 506 -8.08 5.14 0.81
N ARG A 507 -6.92 4.60 1.24
CA ARG A 507 -6.74 3.18 1.54
C ARG A 507 -7.62 2.74 2.71
N PHE A 508 -7.66 3.54 3.77
CA PHE A 508 -8.49 3.25 4.93
C PHE A 508 -9.98 3.24 4.59
N PHE A 509 -10.45 4.17 3.75
CA PHE A 509 -11.84 4.20 3.29
C PHE A 509 -12.20 2.97 2.47
N ILE A 510 -11.32 2.53 1.57
CA ILE A 510 -11.52 1.32 0.77
C ILE A 510 -11.62 0.08 1.66
N LEU A 511 -10.69 -0.09 2.61
CA LEU A 511 -10.71 -1.18 3.58
C LEU A 511 -11.93 -1.16 4.50
N TRP A 512 -12.39 0.05 4.87
CA TRP A 512 -13.56 0.22 5.72
C TRP A 512 -14.88 -0.13 4.99
N LYS A 513 -15.02 0.30 3.73
CA LYS A 513 -16.19 -0.03 2.89
C LYS A 513 -16.17 -1.47 2.37
N GLY A 514 -14.98 -2.07 2.28
CA GLY A 514 -14.78 -3.38 1.66
C GLY A 514 -15.00 -3.34 0.14
N TYR A 515 -14.56 -2.27 -0.51
CA TYR A 515 -14.62 -2.20 -1.98
C TYR A 515 -13.67 -3.24 -2.60
N MET A 516 -14.19 -3.99 -3.57
CA MET A 516 -13.39 -4.89 -4.40
C MET A 516 -12.64 -4.07 -5.45
N ASN A 517 -11.50 -4.56 -5.91
CA ASN A 517 -10.77 -3.94 -6.99
C ASN A 517 -11.63 -3.91 -8.29
N PRO A 518 -11.89 -2.71 -8.88
CA PRO A 518 -12.69 -2.59 -10.09
C PRO A 518 -11.95 -3.04 -11.37
N PHE A 519 -10.63 -3.25 -11.31
CA PHE A 519 -9.77 -3.60 -12.45
C PHE A 519 -9.47 -5.10 -12.58
N GLN A 520 -10.22 -5.96 -11.87
CA GLN A 520 -10.04 -7.41 -11.96
C GLN A 520 -10.45 -7.95 -13.33
N PHE A 521 -9.67 -8.88 -13.86
CA PHE A 521 -10.05 -9.64 -15.06
C PHE A 521 -11.09 -10.71 -14.70
N GLY A 522 -12.16 -10.81 -15.50
CA GLY A 522 -13.31 -11.70 -15.27
C GLY A 522 -14.56 -10.92 -14.89
N ASP A 523 -15.72 -11.38 -15.35
CA ASP A 523 -16.98 -10.68 -15.08
C ASP A 523 -17.36 -10.86 -13.60
N ILE A 524 -17.46 -9.76 -12.86
CA ILE A 524 -17.88 -9.71 -11.44
C ILE A 524 -19.22 -10.45 -11.24
N TYR A 525 -20.07 -10.48 -12.27
CA TYR A 525 -21.35 -11.19 -12.27
C TYR A 525 -21.23 -12.71 -12.44
N THR A 526 -20.09 -13.21 -12.96
CA THR A 526 -19.82 -14.64 -13.19
C THR A 526 -18.92 -15.28 -12.13
N HIS A 527 -18.44 -14.50 -11.15
CA HIS A 527 -17.58 -15.00 -10.08
C HIS A 527 -18.25 -16.17 -9.32
N PRO A 528 -17.49 -17.23 -8.94
CA PRO A 528 -18.02 -18.37 -8.19
C PRO A 528 -18.83 -17.99 -6.96
N ASP A 529 -18.38 -17.00 -6.18
CA ASP A 529 -19.12 -16.52 -5.00
C ASP A 529 -20.47 -15.90 -5.35
N THR A 530 -20.56 -15.17 -6.48
CA THR A 530 -21.81 -14.58 -6.98
C THR A 530 -22.77 -15.68 -7.42
N ARG A 531 -22.28 -16.71 -8.14
CA ARG A 531 -23.08 -17.89 -8.52
C ARG A 531 -23.55 -18.70 -7.31
N LEU A 532 -22.70 -18.88 -6.29
CA LEU A 532 -23.07 -19.52 -5.02
C LEU A 532 -24.09 -18.68 -4.23
N GLN A 533 -24.08 -17.35 -4.37
CA GLN A 533 -25.10 -16.49 -3.80
C GLN A 533 -26.43 -16.61 -4.55
N GLN A 534 -26.43 -16.59 -5.88
CA GLN A 534 -27.63 -16.83 -6.69
C GLN A 534 -28.25 -18.21 -6.40
N PHE A 535 -27.42 -19.23 -6.13
CA PHE A 535 -27.89 -20.53 -5.65
C PHE A 535 -28.69 -20.40 -4.35
N ARG A 536 -28.19 -19.64 -3.36
CA ARG A 536 -28.90 -19.40 -2.08
C ARG A 536 -30.21 -18.65 -2.26
N GLU A 537 -30.28 -17.75 -3.24
CA GLU A 537 -31.51 -17.00 -3.55
C GLU A 537 -32.58 -17.88 -4.22
N LYS A 538 -32.19 -18.94 -4.92
CA LYS A 538 -33.11 -19.91 -5.55
C LYS A 538 -33.57 -21.03 -4.59
N GLU A 539 -32.85 -21.27 -3.50
CA GLU A 539 -33.15 -22.31 -2.51
C GLU A 539 -34.58 -22.23 -1.91
N PRO A 540 -35.15 -21.05 -1.57
CA PRO A 540 -36.54 -20.96 -1.08
C PRO A 540 -37.58 -21.47 -2.09
N HIS A 541 -37.32 -21.35 -3.40
CA HIS A 541 -38.23 -21.85 -4.43
C HIS A 541 -38.32 -23.37 -4.42
N LEU A 542 -37.23 -24.08 -4.10
CA LEU A 542 -37.24 -25.54 -3.93
C LEU A 542 -38.16 -25.93 -2.78
N TRP A 543 -38.01 -25.27 -1.62
CA TRP A 543 -38.80 -25.54 -0.43
C TRP A 543 -40.28 -25.20 -0.59
N LYS A 544 -40.61 -24.18 -1.39
CA LYS A 544 -41.99 -23.86 -1.77
C LYS A 544 -42.65 -24.96 -2.63
N VAL A 545 -41.87 -25.68 -3.43
CA VAL A 545 -42.38 -26.86 -4.15
C VAL A 545 -42.62 -28.00 -3.17
N VAL A 546 -41.67 -28.29 -2.28
CA VAL A 546 -41.79 -29.38 -1.29
C VAL A 546 -42.95 -29.14 -0.31
N SER A 547 -43.18 -27.91 0.16
CA SER A 547 -44.30 -27.60 1.06
C SER A 547 -45.66 -27.81 0.42
N GLY A 548 -45.79 -27.59 -0.89
CA GLY A 548 -47.05 -27.83 -1.60
C GLY A 548 -47.41 -29.30 -1.83
N TYR A 549 -46.63 -30.27 -1.31
CA TYR A 549 -46.96 -31.71 -1.38
C TYR A 549 -48.14 -32.08 -0.49
N TYR A 550 -48.46 -31.20 0.47
CA TYR A 550 -49.60 -31.30 1.35
C TYR A 550 -50.62 -30.20 1.09
N THR A 551 -51.89 -30.54 1.26
CA THR A 551 -53.04 -29.62 1.26
C THR A 551 -53.91 -29.88 2.48
N GLU A 552 -54.92 -29.04 2.68
CA GLU A 552 -55.98 -29.27 3.65
C GLU A 552 -57.11 -30.07 3.00
N ASP A 553 -57.58 -31.12 3.69
CA ASP A 553 -58.84 -31.78 3.34
C ASP A 553 -60.04 -30.93 3.81
N ASP A 554 -61.26 -31.39 3.50
CA ASP A 554 -62.51 -30.69 3.86
C ASP A 554 -62.69 -30.52 5.40
N GLU A 555 -61.92 -31.26 6.21
CA GLU A 555 -61.90 -31.19 7.68
C GLU A 555 -60.67 -30.43 8.22
N SER A 556 -59.97 -29.67 7.36
CA SER A 556 -58.75 -28.91 7.70
C SER A 556 -57.57 -29.79 8.17
N ARG A 557 -57.58 -31.07 7.85
CA ARG A 557 -56.50 -32.00 8.18
C ARG A 557 -55.48 -32.06 7.05
N ALA A 558 -54.24 -32.41 7.40
CA ALA A 558 -53.19 -32.57 6.40
C ALA A 558 -53.47 -33.79 5.51
N ALA A 559 -53.61 -33.55 4.20
CA ALA A 559 -53.78 -34.58 3.19
C ALA A 559 -52.75 -34.41 2.05
N PRO A 560 -52.21 -35.50 1.48
CA PRO A 560 -51.34 -35.39 0.32
C PRO A 560 -52.12 -34.86 -0.90
N VAL A 561 -51.43 -34.11 -1.76
CA VAL A 561 -52.01 -33.67 -3.03
C VAL A 561 -52.37 -34.86 -3.93
N HIS A 562 -53.31 -34.63 -4.85
CA HIS A 562 -53.69 -35.62 -5.85
C HIS A 562 -52.47 -36.09 -6.65
N ARG A 563 -52.41 -37.38 -7.00
CA ARG A 563 -51.25 -38.02 -7.64
C ARG A 563 -50.71 -37.26 -8.86
N SER A 564 -51.59 -36.83 -9.75
CA SER A 564 -51.19 -36.07 -10.94
C SER A 564 -50.44 -34.77 -10.60
N ARG A 565 -50.87 -34.10 -9.54
CA ARG A 565 -50.22 -32.88 -9.02
C ARG A 565 -48.92 -33.21 -8.29
N LEU A 566 -48.88 -34.32 -7.56
CA LEU A 566 -47.64 -34.81 -6.92
C LEU A 566 -46.55 -35.09 -7.97
N GLU A 567 -46.91 -35.77 -9.06
CA GLU A 567 -46.02 -36.06 -10.20
C GLU A 567 -45.57 -34.78 -10.92
N GLU A 568 -46.48 -33.82 -11.14
CA GLU A 568 -46.15 -32.50 -11.71
C GLU A 568 -45.12 -31.77 -10.84
N MET A 569 -45.33 -31.76 -9.52
CA MET A 569 -44.47 -31.06 -8.58
C MET A 569 -43.10 -31.74 -8.42
N HIS A 570 -43.05 -33.06 -8.44
CA HIS A 570 -41.80 -33.83 -8.49
C HIS A 570 -40.97 -33.48 -9.73
N ASN A 571 -41.59 -33.47 -10.91
CA ASN A 571 -40.92 -33.08 -12.15
C ASN A 571 -40.42 -31.63 -12.12
N ARG A 572 -41.20 -30.72 -11.53
CA ARG A 572 -40.80 -29.33 -11.33
C ARG A 572 -39.60 -29.20 -10.40
N PHE A 573 -39.57 -29.97 -9.32
CA PHE A 573 -38.44 -30.01 -8.39
C PHE A 573 -37.16 -30.54 -9.08
N LEU A 574 -37.27 -31.61 -9.87
CA LEU A 574 -36.15 -32.15 -10.67
C LEU A 574 -35.61 -31.13 -11.67
N TYR A 575 -36.47 -30.38 -12.35
CA TYR A 575 -36.04 -29.32 -13.26
C TYR A 575 -35.23 -28.23 -12.55
N LEU A 576 -35.74 -27.72 -11.42
CA LEU A 576 -35.07 -26.67 -10.65
C LEU A 576 -33.74 -27.13 -10.05
N THR A 577 -33.69 -28.37 -9.57
CA THR A 577 -32.45 -28.94 -9.00
C THR A 577 -31.41 -29.27 -10.07
N GLY A 578 -31.83 -29.65 -11.28
CA GLY A 578 -30.93 -29.86 -12.42
C GLY A 578 -30.13 -28.61 -12.79
N GLU A 579 -30.80 -27.46 -12.93
CA GLU A 579 -30.16 -26.17 -13.22
C GLU A 579 -29.16 -25.75 -12.13
N LEU A 580 -29.52 -25.99 -10.86
CA LEU A 580 -28.67 -25.68 -9.71
C LEU A 580 -27.45 -26.60 -9.62
N LYS A 581 -27.62 -27.89 -9.93
CA LYS A 581 -26.55 -28.88 -9.93
C LYS A 581 -25.52 -28.58 -11.03
N GLU A 582 -25.98 -28.27 -12.24
CA GLU A 582 -25.10 -27.86 -13.34
C GLU A 582 -24.27 -26.62 -12.97
N SER A 583 -24.90 -25.64 -12.32
CA SER A 583 -24.22 -24.43 -11.85
C SER A 583 -23.15 -24.74 -10.79
N LEU A 584 -23.42 -25.66 -9.87
CA LEU A 584 -22.45 -26.10 -8.84
C LEU A 584 -21.31 -26.92 -9.45
N ASP A 585 -21.58 -27.77 -10.45
CA ASP A 585 -20.57 -28.55 -11.16
C ASP A 585 -19.61 -27.63 -11.94
N GLN A 586 -20.12 -26.55 -12.54
CA GLN A 586 -19.29 -25.51 -13.16
C GLN A 586 -18.40 -24.80 -12.12
N VAL A 587 -18.94 -24.46 -10.94
CA VAL A 587 -18.15 -23.87 -9.85
C VAL A 587 -17.06 -24.83 -9.36
N ALA A 588 -17.34 -26.13 -9.30
CA ALA A 588 -16.37 -27.14 -8.89
C ALA A 588 -15.20 -27.31 -9.87
N ALA A 589 -15.40 -27.00 -11.14
CA ALA A 589 -14.38 -27.07 -12.18
C ALA A 589 -13.40 -25.88 -12.16
N GLU A 590 -13.68 -24.84 -11.37
CA GLU A 590 -12.88 -23.62 -11.31
C GLU A 590 -11.88 -23.62 -10.14
N PRO A 591 -10.77 -22.87 -10.24
CA PRO A 591 -9.84 -22.71 -9.13
C PRO A 591 -10.45 -21.82 -8.02
N LEU A 592 -10.90 -22.45 -6.94
CA LEU A 592 -11.58 -21.78 -5.82
C LEU A 592 -10.64 -21.46 -4.66
N ASN A 593 -10.85 -20.31 -3.98
CA ASN A 593 -10.19 -20.01 -2.71
C ASN A 593 -10.81 -20.80 -1.53
N GLU A 594 -10.13 -20.88 -0.38
CA GLU A 594 -10.57 -21.68 0.78
C GLU A 594 -11.98 -21.32 1.28
N LYS A 595 -12.34 -20.02 1.25
CA LYS A 595 -13.66 -19.53 1.66
C LYS A 595 -14.74 -20.01 0.68
N THR A 596 -14.48 -19.87 -0.62
CA THR A 596 -15.39 -20.30 -1.69
C THR A 596 -15.54 -21.82 -1.73
N ILE A 597 -14.48 -22.60 -1.45
CA ILE A 597 -14.55 -24.06 -1.31
C ILE A 597 -15.51 -24.45 -0.18
N ASN A 598 -15.41 -23.79 0.99
CA ASN A 598 -16.30 -24.07 2.11
C ASN A 598 -17.76 -23.71 1.78
N ASN A 599 -17.99 -22.56 1.15
CA ASN A 599 -19.32 -22.15 0.69
C ASN A 599 -19.89 -23.14 -0.33
N TYR A 600 -19.09 -23.56 -1.31
CA TYR A 600 -19.46 -24.57 -2.31
C TYR A 600 -19.87 -25.89 -1.64
N ARG A 601 -19.03 -26.42 -0.73
CA ARG A 601 -19.32 -27.67 -0.01
C ARG A 601 -20.64 -27.59 0.76
N GLN A 602 -20.92 -26.45 1.40
CA GLN A 602 -22.16 -26.23 2.12
C GLN A 602 -23.38 -26.12 1.19
N CYS A 603 -23.28 -25.38 0.08
CA CYS A 603 -24.36 -25.31 -0.92
C CYS A 603 -24.64 -26.69 -1.53
N ASN A 604 -23.60 -27.43 -1.89
CA ASN A 604 -23.73 -28.76 -2.47
C ASN A 604 -24.35 -29.77 -1.49
N ALA A 605 -23.88 -29.79 -0.23
CA ALA A 605 -24.44 -30.66 0.79
C ALA A 605 -25.94 -30.38 1.06
N ARG A 606 -26.33 -29.09 1.08
CA ARG A 606 -27.73 -28.69 1.25
C ARG A 606 -28.60 -29.12 0.07
N LEU A 607 -28.11 -28.96 -1.17
CA LEU A 607 -28.82 -29.41 -2.36
C LEU A 607 -29.06 -30.93 -2.34
N GLU A 608 -28.02 -31.70 -2.05
CA GLU A 608 -28.11 -33.17 -2.00
C GLU A 608 -29.07 -33.66 -0.90
N ILE A 609 -29.09 -33.00 0.26
CA ILE A 609 -30.07 -33.30 1.32
C ILE A 609 -31.49 -32.95 0.87
N ALA A 610 -31.71 -31.80 0.24
CA ALA A 610 -33.02 -31.41 -0.28
C ALA A 610 -33.53 -32.41 -1.34
N ILE A 611 -32.67 -32.86 -2.25
CA ILE A 611 -32.98 -33.89 -3.26
C ILE A 611 -33.32 -35.23 -2.57
N SER A 612 -32.51 -35.67 -1.61
CA SER A 612 -32.79 -36.91 -0.88
C SER A 612 -34.10 -36.82 -0.10
N LEU A 613 -34.37 -35.68 0.53
CA LEU A 613 -35.59 -35.44 1.30
C LEU A 613 -36.82 -35.51 0.41
N GLU A 614 -36.80 -34.80 -0.72
CA GLU A 614 -37.91 -34.78 -1.67
C GLU A 614 -38.18 -36.18 -2.22
N ASN A 615 -37.15 -36.93 -2.64
CA ASN A 615 -37.33 -38.30 -3.13
C ASN A 615 -37.96 -39.24 -2.09
N ASN A 616 -37.54 -39.14 -0.82
CA ASN A 616 -38.13 -39.95 0.25
C ASN A 616 -39.57 -39.52 0.57
N LEU A 617 -39.87 -38.22 0.49
CA LEU A 617 -41.21 -37.69 0.67
C LEU A 617 -42.14 -38.13 -0.45
N TYR A 618 -41.73 -37.99 -1.71
CA TYR A 618 -42.48 -38.45 -2.88
C TYR A 618 -42.78 -39.95 -2.79
N ALA A 619 -41.77 -40.78 -2.50
CA ALA A 619 -41.93 -42.23 -2.36
C ALA A 619 -42.75 -42.66 -1.13
N PHE A 620 -42.92 -41.78 -0.14
CA PHE A 620 -43.82 -41.99 0.98
C PHE A 620 -45.27 -41.65 0.60
N LEU A 621 -45.48 -40.52 -0.10
CA LEU A 621 -46.81 -40.05 -0.49
C LEU A 621 -47.42 -40.81 -1.68
N GLU A 622 -46.60 -41.40 -2.56
CA GLU A 622 -47.10 -42.23 -3.68
C GLU A 622 -47.61 -43.61 -3.20
N GLN A 623 -47.21 -44.05 -2.00
CA GLN A 623 -47.47 -45.41 -1.53
C GLN A 623 -48.97 -45.66 -1.30
N LYS A 624 -49.56 -46.60 -2.06
CA LYS A 624 -50.95 -47.03 -1.86
C LYS A 624 -51.05 -48.02 -0.69
N PRO A 625 -52.15 -47.98 0.10
CA PRO A 625 -52.53 -49.13 0.92
C PRO A 625 -52.75 -50.35 0.01
N GLY A 626 -52.34 -51.54 0.46
CA GLY A 626 -52.39 -52.76 -0.35
C GLY A 626 -53.80 -53.04 -0.89
N LYS A 627 -53.91 -53.49 -2.16
CA LYS A 627 -55.21 -53.85 -2.77
C LYS A 627 -55.92 -54.90 -1.89
N GLY A 628 -57.12 -54.57 -1.39
CA GLY A 628 -57.94 -55.46 -0.56
C GLY A 628 -57.80 -55.26 0.96
N MET A 629 -57.04 -54.27 1.42
CA MET A 629 -56.84 -53.95 2.83
C MET A 629 -57.89 -52.94 3.31
N GLN A 630 -58.72 -53.31 4.29
CA GLN A 630 -59.68 -52.38 4.89
C GLN A 630 -58.97 -51.45 5.89
N PRO A 631 -59.23 -50.13 5.86
CA PRO A 631 -58.62 -49.19 6.80
C PRO A 631 -59.15 -49.41 8.22
N SER A 632 -58.25 -49.74 9.13
CA SER A 632 -58.49 -49.81 10.58
C SER A 632 -58.52 -48.42 11.23
N VAL A 633 -59.29 -48.24 12.30
CA VAL A 633 -59.30 -46.98 13.07
C VAL A 633 -57.89 -46.59 13.55
N ASP A 634 -57.17 -47.51 14.19
CA ASP A 634 -55.82 -47.26 14.73
C ASP A 634 -54.79 -46.94 13.63
N GLY A 635 -54.81 -47.67 12.51
CA GLY A 635 -53.94 -47.41 11.37
C GLY A 635 -54.20 -46.08 10.67
N SER A 636 -55.47 -45.69 10.50
CA SER A 636 -55.84 -44.39 9.91
C SER A 636 -55.46 -43.23 10.84
N GLU A 637 -55.62 -43.37 12.15
CA GLU A 637 -55.19 -42.38 13.15
C GLU A 637 -53.66 -42.19 13.12
N LEU A 638 -52.90 -43.28 13.12
CA LEU A 638 -51.43 -43.21 13.04
C LEU A 638 -50.96 -42.58 11.72
N GLN A 639 -51.56 -42.94 10.60
CA GLN A 639 -51.25 -42.37 9.30
C GLN A 639 -51.54 -40.87 9.25
N GLN A 640 -52.67 -40.44 9.82
CA GLN A 640 -53.03 -39.02 9.90
C GLN A 640 -52.01 -38.21 10.72
N LEU A 641 -51.61 -38.72 11.89
CA LEU A 641 -50.58 -38.11 12.74
C LEU A 641 -49.22 -37.99 12.03
N MET A 642 -48.88 -38.98 11.19
CA MET A 642 -47.67 -38.94 10.36
C MET A 642 -47.72 -37.81 9.33
N HIS A 643 -48.84 -37.68 8.61
CA HIS A 643 -49.02 -36.62 7.60
C HIS A 643 -49.01 -35.22 8.22
N GLU A 644 -49.69 -35.02 9.36
CA GLU A 644 -49.70 -33.73 10.07
C GLU A 644 -48.32 -33.32 10.54
N SER A 645 -47.59 -34.23 11.17
CA SER A 645 -46.24 -33.96 11.67
C SER A 645 -45.29 -33.58 10.54
N LEU A 646 -45.34 -34.30 9.41
CA LEU A 646 -44.52 -34.02 8.25
C LEU A 646 -44.86 -32.67 7.62
N ARG A 647 -46.15 -32.36 7.43
CA ARG A 647 -46.59 -31.06 6.92
C ARG A 647 -46.07 -29.92 7.81
N THR A 648 -46.28 -29.99 9.12
CA THR A 648 -45.81 -28.95 10.05
C THR A 648 -44.30 -28.76 9.96
N MET A 649 -43.52 -29.83 9.93
CA MET A 649 -42.06 -29.73 9.81
C MET A 649 -41.63 -29.12 8.47
N ILE A 650 -42.22 -29.55 7.36
CA ILE A 650 -41.89 -29.04 6.02
C ILE A 650 -42.26 -27.56 5.89
N ASP A 651 -43.46 -27.16 6.33
CA ASP A 651 -43.92 -25.77 6.28
C ASP A 651 -43.04 -24.86 7.16
N THR A 652 -42.70 -25.31 8.36
CA THR A 652 -41.79 -24.56 9.25
C THR A 652 -40.38 -24.47 8.66
N THR A 653 -39.92 -25.51 7.97
CA THR A 653 -38.61 -25.48 7.27
C THR A 653 -38.64 -24.50 6.11
N ALA A 654 -39.69 -24.54 5.28
CA ALA A 654 -39.86 -23.63 4.15
C ALA A 654 -39.88 -22.17 4.61
N MET A 655 -40.62 -21.88 5.70
CA MET A 655 -40.64 -20.56 6.33
C MET A 655 -39.24 -20.13 6.81
N ALA A 656 -38.54 -20.99 7.57
CA ALA A 656 -37.19 -20.68 8.06
C ALA A 656 -36.17 -20.45 6.94
N VAL A 657 -36.31 -21.16 5.81
CA VAL A 657 -35.48 -20.96 4.61
C VAL A 657 -35.80 -19.63 3.94
N GLU A 658 -37.07 -19.24 3.86
CA GLU A 658 -37.50 -17.98 3.27
C GLU A 658 -37.07 -16.76 4.11
N THR A 659 -37.18 -16.83 5.44
CA THR A 659 -36.76 -15.74 6.34
C THR A 659 -35.24 -15.66 6.49
N GLY A 660 -34.56 -16.81 6.44
CA GLY A 660 -33.12 -16.92 6.69
C GLY A 660 -32.71 -16.56 8.13
N ASP A 661 -33.66 -16.49 9.07
CA ASP A 661 -33.39 -16.15 10.47
C ASP A 661 -32.83 -17.36 11.23
N VAL A 662 -31.73 -17.13 11.95
CA VAL A 662 -31.08 -18.14 12.80
C VAL A 662 -32.02 -18.61 13.92
N MET A 663 -32.89 -17.72 14.42
CA MET A 663 -33.87 -18.07 15.46
C MET A 663 -34.87 -19.10 14.95
N ASP A 664 -35.32 -18.99 13.69
CA ASP A 664 -36.26 -19.94 13.08
C ASP A 664 -35.62 -21.32 12.92
N PHE A 665 -34.35 -21.39 12.49
CA PHE A 665 -33.61 -22.65 12.42
C PHE A 665 -33.35 -23.27 13.80
N THR A 666 -33.09 -22.45 14.82
CA THR A 666 -32.89 -22.92 16.21
C THR A 666 -34.18 -23.52 16.77
N MET A 667 -35.33 -22.89 16.47
CA MET A 667 -36.64 -23.44 16.79
C MET A 667 -36.89 -24.76 16.06
N LEU A 668 -36.49 -24.85 14.78
CA LEU A 668 -36.61 -26.08 13.99
C LEU A 668 -35.76 -27.24 14.54
N GLU A 669 -34.58 -26.97 15.07
CA GLU A 669 -33.74 -27.97 15.73
C GLU A 669 -34.46 -28.59 16.94
N GLY A 670 -35.08 -27.74 17.77
CA GLY A 670 -35.93 -28.17 18.87
C GLY A 670 -37.11 -29.03 18.40
N LEU A 671 -37.83 -28.57 17.36
CA LEU A 671 -38.97 -29.28 16.78
C LEU A 671 -38.59 -30.67 16.24
N THR A 672 -37.53 -30.77 15.43
CA THR A 672 -37.08 -32.06 14.87
C THR A 672 -36.72 -33.07 15.97
N SER A 673 -36.13 -32.61 17.08
CA SER A 673 -35.84 -33.48 18.24
C SER A 673 -37.11 -33.96 18.95
N GLN A 674 -38.09 -33.07 19.13
CA GLN A 674 -39.37 -33.38 19.78
C GLN A 674 -40.20 -34.36 18.96
N TYR A 675 -40.30 -34.13 17.64
CA TYR A 675 -41.03 -35.02 16.74
C TYR A 675 -40.41 -36.40 16.67
N ARG A 676 -39.07 -36.51 16.69
CA ARG A 676 -38.38 -37.80 16.76
C ARG A 676 -38.78 -38.61 18.00
N GLN A 677 -38.72 -38.00 19.19
CA GLN A 677 -39.16 -38.63 20.43
C GLN A 677 -40.64 -39.03 20.40
N ARG A 678 -41.49 -38.16 19.84
CA ARG A 678 -42.92 -38.42 19.68
C ARG A 678 -43.18 -39.62 18.76
N PHE A 679 -42.45 -39.74 17.64
CA PHE A 679 -42.60 -40.86 16.71
C PHE A 679 -42.10 -42.18 17.30
N ASP A 680 -41.02 -42.17 18.07
CA ASP A 680 -40.56 -43.36 18.79
C ASP A 680 -41.64 -43.85 19.77
N HIS A 681 -42.24 -42.94 20.54
CA HIS A 681 -43.31 -43.28 21.46
C HIS A 681 -44.58 -43.78 20.76
N LEU A 682 -44.98 -43.15 19.66
CA LEU A 682 -46.12 -43.60 18.85
C LEU A 682 -45.87 -45.00 18.26
N ARG A 683 -44.67 -45.24 17.73
CA ARG A 683 -44.27 -46.55 17.19
C ARG A 683 -44.37 -47.64 18.25
N ASP A 684 -43.88 -47.40 19.46
CA ASP A 684 -43.97 -48.37 20.57
C ASP A 684 -45.41 -48.61 21.03
N LYS A 685 -46.22 -47.54 21.13
CA LYS A 685 -47.65 -47.62 21.49
C LYS A 685 -48.44 -48.50 20.52
N TYR A 686 -48.32 -48.26 19.22
CA TYR A 686 -49.08 -48.99 18.20
C TYR A 686 -48.49 -50.36 17.89
N ARG A 687 -47.18 -50.60 18.12
CA ARG A 687 -46.57 -51.94 18.07
C ARG A 687 -47.07 -52.86 19.19
N GLY A 688 -47.45 -52.30 20.34
CA GLY A 688 -48.17 -53.02 21.41
C GLY A 688 -49.55 -53.47 20.95
N ARG A 689 -50.35 -52.54 20.41
CA ARG A 689 -51.72 -52.82 19.90
C ARG A 689 -51.74 -53.78 18.70
N GLN A 690 -50.75 -53.70 17.81
CA GLN A 690 -50.59 -54.61 16.68
C GLN A 690 -50.32 -56.07 17.12
N LYS A 691 -49.80 -56.30 18.33
CA LYS A 691 -49.65 -57.66 18.88
C LYS A 691 -50.96 -58.19 19.48
N GLU A 692 -51.89 -57.31 19.85
CA GLU A 692 -53.20 -57.64 20.43
C GLU A 692 -54.25 -57.93 19.35
N HIS A 693 -54.14 -57.30 18.18
CA HIS A 693 -55.04 -57.50 17.03
C HIS A 693 -54.25 -57.73 15.73
N ASP A 694 -54.61 -58.76 14.95
CA ASP A 694 -54.02 -59.05 13.62
C ASP A 694 -54.53 -58.06 12.57
N ASP A 695 -54.05 -56.82 12.68
CA ASP A 695 -54.42 -55.70 11.83
C ASP A 695 -53.36 -55.48 10.75
N ALA A 696 -53.70 -55.93 9.54
CA ALA A 696 -52.81 -55.82 8.40
C ALA A 696 -52.60 -54.36 7.96
N HIS A 697 -53.59 -53.47 8.14
CA HIS A 697 -53.49 -52.05 7.79
C HIS A 697 -52.56 -51.31 8.76
N LEU A 698 -52.75 -51.50 10.06
CA LEU A 698 -51.85 -50.95 11.08
C LEU A 698 -50.41 -51.44 10.89
N LYS A 699 -50.22 -52.71 10.53
CA LYS A 699 -48.89 -53.28 10.22
C LYS A 699 -48.23 -52.60 9.03
N ALA A 700 -48.99 -52.28 7.97
CA ALA A 700 -48.47 -51.58 6.80
C ALA A 700 -48.09 -50.12 7.12
N VAL A 701 -48.90 -49.41 7.92
CA VAL A 701 -48.60 -48.05 8.39
C VAL A 701 -47.39 -48.05 9.35
N LEU A 702 -47.27 -49.04 10.23
CA LEU A 702 -46.09 -49.19 11.10
C LEU A 702 -44.80 -49.41 10.29
N GLN A 703 -44.86 -50.14 9.17
CA GLN A 703 -43.70 -50.31 8.28
C GLN A 703 -43.30 -49.00 7.59
N SER A 704 -44.24 -48.09 7.28
CA SER A 704 -43.93 -46.80 6.66
C SER A 704 -43.34 -45.78 7.64
N THR A 705 -43.43 -46.00 8.96
CA THR A 705 -42.81 -45.12 9.97
C THR A 705 -41.30 -44.96 9.81
N HIS A 706 -40.59 -45.98 9.33
CA HIS A 706 -39.15 -45.88 9.05
C HIS A 706 -38.82 -44.88 7.93
N LYS A 707 -39.71 -44.72 6.94
CA LYS A 707 -39.54 -43.69 5.90
C LYS A 707 -39.70 -42.29 6.48
N VAL A 708 -40.68 -42.11 7.37
CA VAL A 708 -40.89 -40.83 8.08
C VAL A 708 -39.71 -40.51 8.99
N GLU A 709 -39.18 -41.50 9.71
CA GLU A 709 -37.97 -41.36 10.53
C GLU A 709 -36.80 -40.84 9.68
N ARG A 710 -36.59 -41.44 8.49
CA ARG A 710 -35.56 -41.01 7.54
C ARG A 710 -35.75 -39.57 7.05
N ILE A 711 -36.98 -39.15 6.75
CA ILE A 711 -37.29 -37.76 6.37
C ILE A 711 -36.96 -36.80 7.51
N ILE A 712 -37.27 -37.16 8.77
CA ILE A 712 -36.94 -36.35 9.95
C ILE A 712 -35.44 -36.20 10.15
N TYR A 713 -34.65 -37.27 9.91
CA TYR A 713 -33.18 -37.17 9.96
C TYR A 713 -32.65 -36.21 8.90
N LEU A 714 -33.14 -36.31 7.65
CA LEU A 714 -32.72 -35.42 6.57
C LEU A 714 -33.05 -33.95 6.88
N LEU A 715 -34.24 -33.69 7.46
CA LEU A 715 -34.61 -32.36 7.96
C LEU A 715 -33.66 -31.87 9.07
N SER A 716 -33.34 -32.73 10.03
CA SER A 716 -32.42 -32.40 11.13
C SER A 716 -31.01 -32.08 10.62
N ASP A 717 -30.50 -32.86 9.66
CA ASP A 717 -29.18 -32.63 9.07
C ASP A 717 -29.15 -31.34 8.23
N TYR A 718 -30.23 -31.04 7.50
CA TYR A 718 -30.40 -29.76 6.81
C TYR A 718 -30.35 -28.57 7.78
N VAL A 719 -31.05 -28.65 8.91
CA VAL A 719 -31.04 -27.61 9.96
C VAL A 719 -29.65 -27.41 10.55
N LYS A 720 -28.96 -28.50 10.89
CA LYS A 720 -27.62 -28.43 11.45
C LYS A 720 -26.63 -27.75 10.51
N LEU A 721 -26.73 -28.00 9.20
CA LEU A 721 -25.91 -27.32 8.21
C LEU A 721 -26.16 -25.81 8.16
N ARG A 722 -27.39 -25.35 8.44
CA ARG A 722 -27.75 -23.92 8.52
C ARG A 722 -27.35 -23.27 9.85
N LEU A 723 -27.30 -24.05 10.93
CA LEU A 723 -26.88 -23.58 12.26
C LEU A 723 -25.36 -23.61 12.48
N ASP A 724 -24.59 -24.25 11.60
CA ASP A 724 -23.14 -24.32 11.74
C ASP A 724 -22.52 -22.90 11.74
N LYS A 725 -21.71 -22.63 12.77
CA LYS A 725 -21.39 -21.27 13.30
C LYS A 725 -20.71 -20.32 12.31
N LYS A 726 -20.30 -20.79 11.12
CA LYS A 726 -19.67 -19.97 10.08
C LYS A 726 -20.66 -19.11 9.28
N GLU A 727 -21.93 -19.50 9.10
CA GLU A 727 -22.93 -18.69 8.37
C GLU A 727 -23.52 -17.54 9.21
N ILE A 728 -23.62 -17.69 10.54
CA ILE A 728 -24.26 -16.71 11.44
C ILE A 728 -23.55 -15.33 11.39
N ARG A 729 -22.23 -15.30 11.16
CA ARG A 729 -21.46 -14.05 11.00
C ARG A 729 -21.59 -13.43 9.60
N ALA A 730 -21.92 -14.21 8.57
CA ALA A 730 -22.09 -13.73 7.19
C ALA A 730 -23.52 -13.26 6.91
N GLY A 731 -24.55 -14.01 7.36
CA GLY A 731 -25.95 -13.67 7.13
C GLY A 731 -26.42 -12.40 7.84
N SER A 732 -25.92 -12.13 9.05
CA SER A 732 -26.30 -10.92 9.81
C SER A 732 -25.76 -9.61 9.20
N ALA A 733 -24.66 -9.67 8.43
CA ALA A 733 -24.11 -8.52 7.71
C ALA A 733 -24.85 -8.25 6.39
N THR A 734 -25.29 -9.31 5.69
CA THR A 734 -25.99 -9.23 4.41
C THR A 734 -27.46 -8.83 4.60
N ASN A 735 -28.15 -9.35 5.63
CA ASN A 735 -29.54 -8.97 5.92
C ASN A 735 -29.68 -7.50 6.35
N ARG A 736 -28.69 -6.95 7.09
CA ARG A 736 -28.68 -5.49 7.41
C ARG A 736 -28.49 -4.62 6.16
N LYS A 737 -27.70 -5.06 5.19
CA LYS A 737 -27.50 -4.32 3.92
C LYS A 737 -28.71 -4.43 2.99
N ALA A 738 -29.35 -5.60 2.92
CA ALA A 738 -30.56 -5.82 2.13
C ALA A 738 -31.77 -5.04 2.70
N GLN A 739 -31.96 -5.05 4.02
CA GLN A 739 -33.00 -4.23 4.67
C GLN A 739 -32.74 -2.72 4.52
N GLN A 740 -31.48 -2.26 4.56
CA GLN A 740 -31.17 -0.85 4.29
C GLN A 740 -31.41 -0.45 2.82
N ALA A 741 -31.15 -1.35 1.87
CA ALA A 741 -31.43 -1.10 0.46
C ALA A 741 -32.93 -1.08 0.14
N HIS A 742 -33.75 -1.81 0.89
CA HIS A 742 -35.20 -1.87 0.71
C HIS A 742 -35.96 -0.73 1.40
N VAL A 743 -35.31 0.00 2.31
CA VAL A 743 -35.83 1.23 2.95
C VAL A 743 -35.39 2.50 2.19
N LEU A 744 -34.44 2.39 1.27
CA LEU A 744 -33.93 3.47 0.41
C LEU A 744 -34.45 3.41 -1.04
N LYS A 745 -35.27 2.43 -1.38
CA LYS A 745 -36.17 2.42 -2.54
C LYS A 745 -37.59 2.66 -2.05
#